data_AF-A0A4P5WRB5-F1
#
_entry.id   AF-A0A4P5WRB5-F1
#
_cell.length_a   1.000
_cell.length_b   1.000
_cell.length_c   1.000
_cell.angle_alpha   90.00
_cell.angle_beta   90.00
_cell.angle_gamma   90.00
#
_symmetry.space_group_name_H-M   'P 1'
#
loop_
_entity.id
_entity.type
_entity.pdbx_description
1 polymer ?
#
loop_
_entity_poly.entity_id
_entity_poly.type
_entity_poly.pdbx_seq_one_letter_code
_entity_poly.pdbx_strand_id
1 'polypeptide(L)'
;MRRLAGSLRSISLASLGLGVSTLCGTAWASDNGSSNASAAPDAVVLTTADRQHMAIALRLSAPAVTVNRHIVLVDTSASQAGIYRQRTLQAVQAVLQGLPQDSKVKLVAADSSVSVLTPEFVSPDAPELAAALQRLSLRTPLGATDLAAALRSSLQGVSETAVSVAYIGDGMSTGDMLSGSDLAGLVNELQTSGAAFHAMLLGPRVDAHLPGVLANHTGGSLQQLQSDDLSSVVTGMISELQQAPVLVRDLRSASADLSLSAPATVALRSSRHTVIYGAGQMPAVLEVTGTVNGRARTWKVSRSDSRQGGSAISALTRKSQQSQGLDSPYLGLAGLTAAAGDLGTLINDSIAAAEALSRQGQKQQAREIVTQAQLLDSGNVRLTALAAELQDETGKADRLGAPGVDEGDALSKTETRSEILTQRMVQSVNAAIAEADRVAAQQPEYAITLLKDVLEAVRSSREIAPEKRQELERRIVAAYTQVDSARQTNEIRQQQLSEARANLEAQRERLAQVNLEEQRLRTLIDQVRGLLERARRGDVNAYEDAEAVSREALRDEPGNGTATAAMVMSEASGQLQKAYDLVSLRNDRFLETLYQVELSHVPFPDEPPVQYPPADVWRALSIKRKEKYKSLSLRSIKPVEEWLEKKLDEPLPRALSYPGDNSLGEILRFIADAYTAEGPYTMRIILDESDPDLGEKPTFLDDTQVADVDLAGITMRNALELIFAKVKDNELTVMIKNEVMMVTTVATAESEENLVTRIYDVADLVVITQPGMGGGMGGGMGGMGGGMGGMGGGMGGMGGMGGGGMGGMGGGGMGGMGGGMFSVPAVPATPAAPAAGGIQLKNGAKKK
;
A
#
# COMPACT_ATOMS: atom_id res chain seq x y z
N MET A 1 33.33 -33.42 -47.88
CA MET A 1 33.27 -33.80 -49.31
C MET A 1 31.96 -33.27 -49.92
N ARG A 2 31.80 -33.28 -51.25
CA ARG A 2 30.58 -33.07 -52.10
C ARG A 2 29.30 -32.54 -51.38
N ARG A 3 28.81 -31.32 -51.62
CA ARG A 3 28.03 -30.84 -52.81
C ARG A 3 26.92 -31.79 -53.30
N LEU A 4 25.66 -31.32 -53.24
CA LEU A 4 24.47 -31.49 -54.11
C LEU A 4 23.24 -31.08 -53.27
N ALA A 5 22.31 -30.17 -53.61
CA ALA A 5 21.84 -29.49 -54.84
C ALA A 5 20.84 -30.29 -55.71
N GLY A 6 19.66 -29.70 -55.96
CA GLY A 6 18.46 -30.33 -56.57
C GLY A 6 17.28 -30.25 -55.58
N SER A 7 16.26 -29.38 -55.65
CA SER A 7 15.55 -28.72 -56.76
C SER A 7 14.76 -29.67 -57.68
N LEU A 8 13.45 -29.77 -57.44
CA LEU A 8 12.45 -30.23 -58.41
C LEU A 8 11.17 -29.36 -58.30
N ARG A 9 10.43 -29.24 -59.40
CA ARG A 9 9.32 -28.27 -59.56
C ARG A 9 7.94 -28.96 -59.60
N SER A 10 6.97 -28.25 -59.04
CA SER A 10 5.53 -28.22 -59.37
C SER A 10 4.97 -29.17 -60.44
N ILE A 11 3.94 -29.92 -60.05
CA ILE A 11 2.82 -30.31 -60.94
C ILE A 11 1.52 -29.87 -60.23
N SER A 12 0.55 -29.40 -61.00
CA SER A 12 -0.78 -28.98 -60.52
C SER A 12 -1.86 -29.90 -61.09
N LEU A 13 -2.87 -30.23 -60.27
CA LEU A 13 -4.13 -30.81 -60.73
C LEU A 13 -5.23 -30.50 -59.71
N ALA A 14 -6.45 -30.29 -60.19
CA ALA A 14 -7.54 -29.74 -59.39
C ALA A 14 -8.84 -30.55 -59.47
N SER A 15 -9.50 -30.70 -58.32
CA SER A 15 -10.91 -31.09 -58.14
C SER A 15 -11.30 -30.70 -56.70
N LEU A 16 -12.23 -29.77 -56.49
CA LEU A 16 -13.69 -29.96 -56.48
C LEU A 16 -14.20 -30.82 -55.30
N GLY A 17 -14.75 -30.15 -54.29
CA GLY A 17 -15.45 -30.73 -53.14
C GLY A 17 -15.88 -29.62 -52.16
N LEU A 18 -17.16 -29.52 -51.84
CA LEU A 18 -17.74 -28.38 -51.10
C LEU A 18 -17.93 -28.66 -49.60
N GLY A 19 -17.31 -27.81 -48.77
CA GLY A 19 -17.90 -27.14 -47.60
C GLY A 19 -18.57 -27.93 -46.47
N VAL A 20 -17.97 -27.87 -45.28
CA VAL A 20 -18.67 -27.74 -43.99
C VAL A 20 -17.96 -26.65 -43.17
N SER A 21 -18.72 -25.83 -42.44
CA SER A 21 -18.22 -24.67 -41.70
C SER A 21 -17.68 -25.03 -40.30
N THR A 22 -16.40 -24.76 -40.05
CA THR A 22 -15.85 -24.63 -38.68
C THR A 22 -14.80 -23.51 -38.64
N LEU A 23 -15.12 -22.42 -37.93
CA LEU A 23 -14.15 -21.40 -37.52
C LEU A 23 -14.10 -21.39 -35.99
N CYS A 24 -13.14 -22.13 -35.44
CA CYS A 24 -12.83 -22.09 -34.01
C CYS A 24 -12.23 -20.73 -33.63
N GLY A 25 -12.42 -20.31 -32.38
CA GLY A 25 -11.94 -19.02 -31.90
C GLY A 25 -10.41 -18.91 -31.90
N THR A 26 -9.89 -17.72 -32.21
CA THR A 26 -8.47 -17.40 -32.12
C THR A 26 -8.08 -17.19 -30.65
N ALA A 27 -7.47 -18.20 -30.04
CA ALA A 27 -6.79 -18.05 -28.75
C ALA A 27 -5.63 -17.05 -28.88
N TRP A 28 -5.46 -16.18 -27.88
CA TRP A 28 -4.34 -15.25 -27.82
C TRP A 28 -3.12 -15.99 -27.24
N ALA A 29 -2.09 -16.17 -28.06
CA ALA A 29 -0.81 -16.70 -27.59
C ALA A 29 0.06 -15.57 -27.04
N SER A 30 0.44 -15.66 -25.76
CA SER A 30 1.47 -14.82 -25.16
C SER A 30 2.86 -15.32 -25.59
N ASP A 31 3.47 -14.65 -26.57
CA ASP A 31 4.78 -15.04 -27.11
C ASP A 31 5.93 -14.61 -26.18
N ASN A 32 6.10 -15.38 -25.10
CA ASN A 32 7.20 -15.22 -24.16
C ASN A 32 8.48 -15.89 -24.70
N GLY A 33 9.30 -15.10 -25.39
CA GLY A 33 10.73 -15.38 -25.56
C GLY A 33 11.09 -16.41 -26.64
N SER A 34 11.08 -15.99 -27.91
CA SER A 34 11.83 -16.68 -28.96
C SER A 34 12.65 -15.70 -29.83
N SER A 35 13.91 -16.09 -30.12
CA SER A 35 14.88 -15.21 -30.78
C SER A 35 14.81 -15.31 -32.31
N ASN A 36 13.82 -14.67 -32.94
CA ASN A 36 13.84 -14.37 -34.38
C ASN A 36 12.98 -13.14 -34.68
N ALA A 37 13.59 -11.95 -34.64
CA ALA A 37 12.89 -10.69 -34.85
C ALA A 37 12.47 -10.48 -36.31
N SER A 38 11.22 -10.83 -36.63
CA SER A 38 10.50 -10.16 -37.72
C SER A 38 10.43 -8.67 -37.38
N ALA A 39 11.09 -7.82 -38.16
CA ALA A 39 11.26 -6.42 -37.83
C ALA A 39 9.89 -5.71 -37.77
N ALA A 40 9.50 -5.25 -36.59
CA ALA A 40 8.22 -4.56 -36.39
C ALA A 40 8.13 -3.33 -37.30
N PRO A 41 6.98 -3.05 -37.93
CA PRO A 41 6.86 -1.95 -38.89
C PRO A 41 7.20 -0.60 -38.26
N ASP A 42 7.85 0.29 -39.03
CA ASP A 42 8.21 1.65 -38.58
C ASP A 42 6.98 2.54 -38.34
N ALA A 43 5.80 2.18 -38.86
CA ALA A 43 4.54 2.82 -38.53
C ALA A 43 3.37 1.84 -38.56
N VAL A 44 2.40 2.03 -37.67
CA VAL A 44 1.12 1.31 -37.60
C VAL A 44 0.01 2.32 -37.39
N VAL A 45 -1.13 2.16 -38.05
CA VAL A 45 -2.35 2.94 -37.77
C VAL A 45 -3.42 2.01 -37.23
N LEU A 46 -4.09 2.41 -36.16
CA LEU A 46 -5.26 1.76 -35.60
C LEU A 46 -6.46 2.69 -35.80
N THR A 47 -7.47 2.22 -36.54
CA THR A 47 -8.68 2.99 -36.87
C THR A 47 -9.87 2.48 -36.07
N THR A 48 -10.72 3.39 -35.59
CA THR A 48 -11.92 3.04 -34.81
C THR A 48 -13.12 2.74 -35.73
N ALA A 49 -14.18 2.18 -35.15
CA ALA A 49 -15.41 1.86 -35.86
C ALA A 49 -16.08 3.10 -36.50
N ASP A 50 -15.94 4.28 -35.89
CA ASP A 50 -16.45 5.56 -36.42
C ASP A 50 -15.66 6.10 -37.63
N ARG A 51 -14.45 5.56 -37.88
CA ARG A 51 -13.52 5.96 -38.96
C ARG A 51 -13.12 7.44 -38.99
N GLN A 52 -13.47 8.21 -37.96
CA GLN A 52 -13.02 9.59 -37.74
C GLN A 52 -11.82 9.64 -36.79
N HIS A 53 -11.72 8.74 -35.82
CA HIS A 53 -10.61 8.73 -34.86
C HIS A 53 -9.60 7.61 -35.18
N MET A 54 -8.31 7.90 -35.01
CA MET A 54 -7.24 6.91 -35.16
C MET A 54 -6.06 7.18 -34.24
N ALA A 55 -5.37 6.11 -33.86
CA ALA A 55 -4.07 6.16 -33.21
C ALA A 55 -2.99 5.78 -34.22
N ILE A 56 -1.93 6.58 -34.31
CA ILE A 56 -0.81 6.38 -35.23
C ILE A 56 0.40 6.10 -34.34
N ALA A 57 0.91 4.87 -34.43
CA ALA A 57 2.06 4.40 -33.67
C ALA A 57 3.31 4.46 -34.57
N LEU A 58 4.23 5.37 -34.27
CA LEU A 58 5.46 5.59 -35.04
C LEU A 58 6.68 5.01 -34.31
N ARG A 59 7.61 4.45 -35.05
CA ARG A 59 8.89 3.91 -34.58
C ARG A 59 10.00 4.40 -35.51
N LEU A 60 11.25 4.37 -35.06
CA LEU A 60 12.38 4.70 -35.93
C LEU A 60 13.44 3.61 -35.83
N SER A 61 13.65 2.86 -36.92
CA SER A 61 14.75 1.90 -37.10
C SER A 61 16.12 2.58 -37.26
N ALA A 62 16.46 3.52 -36.38
CA ALA A 62 17.80 4.07 -36.23
C ALA A 62 18.62 3.24 -35.23
N PRO A 63 19.96 3.21 -35.34
CA PRO A 63 20.80 2.72 -34.26
C PRO A 63 20.57 3.60 -33.02
N ALA A 64 20.32 2.98 -31.87
CA ALA A 64 20.21 3.70 -30.61
C ALA A 64 21.58 4.28 -30.23
N VAL A 65 21.60 5.54 -29.78
CA VAL A 65 22.78 6.10 -29.11
C VAL A 65 22.78 5.56 -27.68
N THR A 66 23.89 4.94 -27.27
CA THR A 66 24.03 4.41 -25.90
C THR A 66 24.06 5.54 -24.89
N VAL A 67 23.22 5.44 -23.86
CA VAL A 67 23.20 6.33 -22.71
C VAL A 67 23.92 5.62 -21.57
N ASN A 68 24.99 6.24 -21.06
CA ASN A 68 25.73 5.76 -19.88
C ASN A 68 25.61 6.72 -18.68
N ARG A 69 24.83 7.80 -18.78
CA ARG A 69 24.54 8.72 -17.66
C ARG A 69 23.11 8.52 -17.18
N HIS A 70 22.95 8.10 -15.93
CA HIS A 70 21.67 7.76 -15.33
C HIS A 70 21.45 8.56 -14.05
N ILE A 71 20.28 9.17 -13.89
CA ILE A 71 19.82 9.78 -12.64
C ILE A 71 18.81 8.82 -12.03
N VAL A 72 19.09 8.26 -10.84
CA VAL A 72 18.12 7.42 -10.14
C VAL A 72 17.40 8.30 -9.12
N LEU A 73 16.11 8.54 -9.35
CA LEU A 73 15.25 9.40 -8.56
C LEU A 73 14.30 8.53 -7.73
N VAL A 74 14.59 8.41 -6.44
CA VAL A 74 13.87 7.53 -5.51
C VAL A 74 12.80 8.31 -4.77
N ASP A 75 11.57 7.82 -4.81
CA ASP A 75 10.49 8.37 -3.99
C ASP A 75 10.67 7.93 -2.53
N THR A 76 10.58 8.91 -1.64
CA THR A 76 10.73 8.76 -0.19
C THR A 76 9.61 9.48 0.57
N SER A 77 8.45 9.67 -0.08
CA SER A 77 7.24 10.21 0.55
C SER A 77 6.58 9.22 1.51
N ALA A 78 5.57 9.68 2.27
CA ALA A 78 4.87 8.86 3.25
C ALA A 78 4.13 7.63 2.68
N SER A 79 3.80 7.61 1.38
CA SER A 79 3.19 6.43 0.72
C SER A 79 4.19 5.28 0.55
N GLN A 80 5.49 5.59 0.48
CA GLN A 80 6.59 4.65 0.33
C GLN A 80 7.04 4.03 1.67
N ALA A 81 6.14 3.94 2.65
CA ALA A 81 6.38 3.34 3.96
C ALA A 81 6.17 1.81 3.97
N GLY A 82 6.54 1.16 5.09
CA GLY A 82 6.25 -0.26 5.34
C GLY A 82 6.83 -1.22 4.29
N ILE A 83 5.99 -2.09 3.74
CA ILE A 83 6.41 -3.08 2.72
C ILE A 83 6.87 -2.43 1.41
N TYR A 84 6.26 -1.30 1.02
CA TYR A 84 6.66 -0.57 -0.18
C TYR A 84 8.07 -0.02 -0.04
N ARG A 85 8.46 0.44 1.16
CA ARG A 85 9.83 0.89 1.45
C ARG A 85 10.88 -0.16 1.12
N GLN A 86 10.62 -1.40 1.51
CA GLN A 86 11.52 -2.53 1.27
C GLN A 86 11.63 -2.84 -0.23
N ARG A 87 10.50 -2.86 -0.94
CA ARG A 87 10.45 -3.07 -2.39
C ARG A 87 11.14 -1.94 -3.17
N THR A 88 10.97 -0.69 -2.76
CA THR A 88 11.64 0.47 -3.38
C THR A 88 13.15 0.40 -3.20
N LEU A 89 13.65 0.02 -2.01
CA LEU A 89 15.08 -0.21 -1.80
C LEU A 89 15.62 -1.40 -2.62
N GLN A 90 14.87 -2.51 -2.70
CA GLN A 90 15.23 -3.67 -3.53
C GLN A 90 15.26 -3.33 -5.02
N ALA A 91 14.29 -2.57 -5.52
CA ALA A 91 14.23 -2.13 -6.91
C ALA A 91 15.37 -1.17 -7.27
N VAL A 92 15.67 -0.18 -6.41
CA VAL A 92 16.84 0.70 -6.56
C VAL A 92 18.13 -0.11 -6.59
N GLN A 93 18.32 -1.03 -5.65
CA GLN A 93 19.54 -1.85 -5.60
C GLN A 93 19.67 -2.75 -6.84
N ALA A 94 18.60 -3.39 -7.29
CA ALA A 94 18.61 -4.28 -8.46
C ALA A 94 18.83 -3.51 -9.77
N VAL A 95 18.24 -2.31 -9.93
CA VAL A 95 18.52 -1.42 -11.08
C VAL A 95 20.01 -1.04 -11.10
N LEU A 96 20.57 -0.61 -9.97
CA LEU A 96 21.97 -0.18 -9.90
C LEU A 96 22.96 -1.32 -10.14
N GLN A 97 22.70 -2.51 -9.59
CA GLN A 97 23.53 -3.71 -9.77
C GLN A 97 23.48 -4.28 -11.20
N GLY A 98 22.43 -3.97 -11.97
CA GLY A 98 22.28 -4.41 -13.35
C GLY A 98 22.74 -3.40 -14.41
N LEU A 99 23.17 -2.20 -14.02
CA LEU A 99 23.74 -1.22 -14.96
C LEU A 99 25.15 -1.66 -15.46
N PRO A 100 25.53 -1.32 -16.72
CA PRO A 100 26.89 -1.50 -17.21
C PRO A 100 27.97 -0.84 -16.34
N GLN A 101 29.17 -1.41 -16.33
CA GLN A 101 30.29 -0.92 -15.51
C GLN A 101 30.85 0.44 -15.97
N ASP A 102 30.66 0.81 -17.24
CA ASP A 102 31.00 2.14 -17.77
C ASP A 102 29.93 3.21 -17.47
N SER A 103 28.76 2.81 -16.94
CA SER A 103 27.71 3.74 -16.50
C SER A 103 28.20 4.70 -15.42
N LYS A 104 27.48 5.82 -15.32
CA LYS A 104 27.62 6.86 -14.31
C LYS A 104 26.25 7.21 -13.75
N VAL A 105 26.14 7.20 -12.43
CA VAL A 105 24.90 7.29 -11.66
C VAL A 105 24.91 8.56 -10.81
N LYS A 106 23.79 9.29 -10.81
CA LYS A 106 23.48 10.33 -9.82
C LYS A 106 22.26 9.88 -9.02
N LEU A 107 22.44 9.52 -7.74
CA LEU A 107 21.35 9.10 -6.85
C LEU A 107 20.72 10.33 -6.17
N VAL A 108 19.40 10.47 -6.32
CA VAL A 108 18.57 11.54 -5.78
C VAL A 108 17.37 10.91 -5.08
N ALA A 109 16.93 11.48 -3.97
CA ALA A 109 15.74 11.03 -3.26
C ALA A 109 14.78 12.21 -3.01
N ALA A 110 13.52 12.06 -3.38
CA ALA A 110 12.49 13.10 -3.28
C ALA A 110 11.44 12.75 -2.22
N ASP A 111 11.01 13.77 -1.49
CA ASP A 111 9.78 13.79 -0.71
C ASP A 111 9.15 15.20 -0.89
N SER A 112 8.70 15.84 0.19
CA SER A 112 8.45 17.29 0.24
C SER A 112 9.70 18.15 -0.04
N SER A 113 10.87 17.52 -0.18
CA SER A 113 12.18 18.12 -0.45
C SER A 113 13.03 17.21 -1.33
N VAL A 114 13.92 17.81 -2.13
CA VAL A 114 14.84 17.05 -3.01
C VAL A 114 16.20 16.91 -2.34
N SER A 115 16.59 15.67 -2.02
CA SER A 115 17.89 15.35 -1.44
C SER A 115 18.78 14.68 -2.48
N VAL A 116 19.81 15.39 -2.96
CA VAL A 116 20.81 14.85 -3.87
C VAL A 116 21.83 14.06 -3.06
N LEU A 117 21.80 12.73 -3.13
CA LEU A 117 22.61 11.85 -2.28
C LEU A 117 24.03 11.67 -2.83
N THR A 118 24.20 11.71 -4.15
CA THR A 118 25.51 11.89 -4.81
C THR A 118 25.47 13.20 -5.62
N PRO A 119 26.23 14.25 -5.27
CA PRO A 119 26.22 15.50 -6.03
C PRO A 119 26.64 15.30 -7.49
N GLU A 120 27.70 14.53 -7.69
CA GLU A 120 28.28 14.17 -8.98
C GLU A 120 27.86 12.78 -9.48
N PHE A 121 28.18 12.53 -10.75
CA PHE A 121 27.93 11.27 -11.44
C PHE A 121 29.04 10.23 -11.15
N VAL A 122 28.76 9.23 -10.33
CA VAL A 122 29.71 8.21 -9.83
C VAL A 122 29.52 6.84 -10.52
N SER A 123 30.48 5.91 -10.42
CA SER A 123 30.32 4.54 -10.96
C SER A 123 29.33 3.70 -10.13
N PRO A 124 28.66 2.67 -10.69
CA PRO A 124 27.86 1.72 -9.92
C PRO A 124 28.62 1.08 -8.74
N ASP A 125 29.90 0.73 -8.94
CA ASP A 125 30.75 0.11 -7.92
C ASP A 125 31.48 1.14 -7.00
N ALA A 126 31.15 2.43 -7.10
CA ALA A 126 31.84 3.47 -6.35
C ALA A 126 31.44 3.47 -4.84
N PRO A 127 32.38 3.59 -3.90
CA PRO A 127 32.09 3.58 -2.47
C PRO A 127 31.18 4.75 -2.06
N GLU A 128 31.21 5.88 -2.77
CA GLU A 128 30.32 7.02 -2.58
C GLU A 128 28.85 6.66 -2.87
N LEU A 129 28.60 5.78 -3.85
CA LEU A 129 27.25 5.29 -4.16
C LEU A 129 26.77 4.28 -3.11
N ALA A 130 27.64 3.40 -2.63
CA ALA A 130 27.33 2.51 -1.50
C ALA A 130 26.98 3.31 -0.23
N ALA A 131 27.75 4.35 0.09
CA ALA A 131 27.46 5.28 1.17
C ALA A 131 26.20 6.14 0.92
N ALA A 132 25.84 6.40 -0.34
CA ALA A 132 24.58 7.04 -0.71
C ALA A 132 23.38 6.10 -0.53
N LEU A 133 23.53 4.80 -0.80
CA LEU A 133 22.50 3.78 -0.54
C LEU A 133 22.28 3.52 0.95
N GLN A 134 23.32 3.58 1.78
CA GLN A 134 23.18 3.54 3.24
C GLN A 134 22.46 4.78 3.78
N ARG A 135 22.81 5.98 3.29
CA ARG A 135 22.06 7.22 3.63
C ARG A 135 20.62 7.16 3.12
N LEU A 136 20.39 6.57 1.95
CA LEU A 136 19.04 6.34 1.42
C LEU A 136 18.24 5.41 2.33
N SER A 137 18.77 4.25 2.74
CA SER A 137 18.01 3.28 3.54
C SER A 137 17.67 3.78 4.94
N LEU A 138 18.52 4.64 5.52
CA LEU A 138 18.28 5.31 6.80
C LEU A 138 17.28 6.49 6.71
N ARG A 139 16.91 6.99 5.52
CA ARG A 139 15.88 8.05 5.39
C ARG A 139 14.51 7.51 5.79
N THR A 140 13.87 8.15 6.78
CA THR A 140 12.46 7.92 7.13
C THR A 140 11.55 8.49 6.04
N PRO A 141 10.62 7.72 5.45
CA PRO A 141 9.70 8.24 4.44
C PRO A 141 8.65 9.17 5.07
N LEU A 142 8.54 10.40 4.57
CA LEU A 142 7.72 11.47 5.16
C LEU A 142 7.19 12.42 4.06
N GLY A 143 6.13 13.17 4.35
CA GLY A 143 5.61 14.19 3.41
C GLY A 143 5.01 13.63 2.12
N ALA A 144 4.93 14.49 1.10
CA ALA A 144 4.29 14.24 -0.19
C ALA A 144 5.27 14.60 -1.33
N THR A 145 5.30 13.83 -2.41
CA THR A 145 6.21 14.07 -3.54
C THR A 145 5.73 15.22 -4.42
N ASP A 146 6.64 16.14 -4.74
CA ASP A 146 6.57 17.00 -5.92
C ASP A 146 7.51 16.43 -6.99
N LEU A 147 6.94 15.81 -8.03
CA LEU A 147 7.73 15.18 -9.09
C LEU A 147 8.38 16.22 -10.03
N ALA A 148 7.80 17.42 -10.16
CA ALA A 148 8.29 18.47 -11.03
C ALA A 148 9.52 19.16 -10.45
N ALA A 149 9.46 19.56 -9.17
CA ALA A 149 10.63 20.08 -8.45
C ALA A 149 11.73 19.02 -8.32
N ALA A 150 11.37 17.75 -8.05
CA ALA A 150 12.31 16.64 -8.02
C ALA A 150 13.09 16.48 -9.33
N LEU A 151 12.39 16.49 -10.47
CA LEU A 151 13.02 16.41 -11.78
C LEU A 151 13.91 17.62 -12.07
N ARG A 152 13.39 18.84 -11.91
CA ARG A 152 14.13 20.10 -12.11
C ARG A 152 15.41 20.16 -11.28
N SER A 153 15.33 19.84 -9.99
CA SER A 153 16.49 19.79 -9.09
C SER A 153 17.48 18.68 -9.44
N SER A 154 17.01 17.51 -9.89
CA SER A 154 17.89 16.41 -10.30
C SER A 154 18.74 16.76 -11.53
N LEU A 155 18.18 17.54 -12.45
CA LEU A 155 18.80 18.00 -13.71
C LEU A 155 19.75 19.19 -13.53
N GLN A 156 19.81 19.82 -12.35
CA GLN A 156 20.80 20.87 -12.10
C GLN A 156 22.23 20.33 -12.27
N GLY A 157 23.04 21.05 -13.03
CA GLY A 157 24.40 20.66 -13.43
C GLY A 157 24.48 19.69 -14.62
N VAL A 158 23.36 19.28 -15.23
CA VAL A 158 23.37 18.42 -16.42
C VAL A 158 23.60 19.25 -17.69
N SER A 159 24.62 18.86 -18.46
CA SER A 159 24.93 19.38 -19.79
C SER A 159 24.14 18.67 -20.90
N GLU A 160 24.14 19.20 -22.13
CA GLU A 160 23.42 18.70 -23.32
C GLU A 160 23.85 17.30 -23.84
N THR A 161 24.41 16.44 -22.99
CA THR A 161 24.63 15.02 -23.27
C THR A 161 23.35 14.23 -22.98
N ALA A 162 23.07 13.17 -23.74
CA ALA A 162 21.94 12.29 -23.45
C ALA A 162 22.05 11.67 -22.04
N VAL A 163 20.97 11.78 -21.26
CA VAL A 163 20.83 11.26 -19.90
C VAL A 163 19.51 10.49 -19.81
N SER A 164 19.44 9.45 -18.97
CA SER A 164 18.17 8.84 -18.59
C SER A 164 17.88 9.07 -17.11
N VAL A 165 16.61 9.31 -16.76
CA VAL A 165 16.12 9.48 -15.40
C VAL A 165 15.26 8.28 -15.05
N ALA A 166 15.63 7.53 -14.02
CA ALA A 166 14.92 6.38 -13.50
C ALA A 166 14.17 6.79 -12.22
N TYR A 167 12.90 7.15 -12.34
CA TYR A 167 12.01 7.34 -11.19
C TYR A 167 11.53 5.98 -10.65
N ILE A 168 11.61 5.80 -9.33
CA ILE A 168 11.14 4.61 -8.62
C ILE A 168 10.30 5.07 -7.43
N GLY A 169 8.99 4.87 -7.50
CA GLY A 169 7.99 5.41 -6.56
C GLY A 169 6.57 5.11 -7.02
N ASP A 170 5.54 5.78 -6.49
CA ASP A 170 4.14 5.51 -6.86
C ASP A 170 3.58 6.40 -7.98
N GLY A 171 4.28 7.47 -8.35
CA GLY A 171 3.87 8.44 -9.37
C GLY A 171 3.00 9.60 -8.84
N MET A 172 2.65 9.60 -7.55
CA MET A 172 1.73 10.56 -6.94
C MET A 172 2.37 11.94 -6.71
N SER A 173 2.36 12.81 -7.72
CA SER A 173 2.73 14.23 -7.57
C SER A 173 1.63 14.99 -6.80
N THR A 174 1.65 14.87 -5.48
CA THR A 174 0.67 15.48 -4.56
C THR A 174 1.18 16.79 -3.94
N GLY A 175 2.46 17.13 -4.12
CA GLY A 175 3.01 18.44 -3.77
C GLY A 175 2.63 19.57 -4.73
N ASP A 176 2.45 19.26 -6.02
CA ASP A 176 2.00 20.22 -7.05
C ASP A 176 1.12 19.55 -8.12
N MET A 177 0.02 20.22 -8.48
CA MET A 177 -0.91 19.84 -9.56
C MET A 177 -0.65 20.72 -10.78
N LEU A 178 0.34 20.32 -11.58
CA LEU A 178 0.80 21.05 -12.76
C LEU A 178 -0.33 21.52 -13.68
N SER A 179 -0.32 22.80 -14.05
CA SER A 179 -1.16 23.28 -15.16
C SER A 179 -0.65 22.73 -16.49
N GLY A 180 -1.48 22.79 -17.54
CA GLY A 180 -1.06 22.40 -18.89
C GLY A 180 0.16 23.18 -19.41
N SER A 181 0.33 24.42 -18.97
CA SER A 181 1.52 25.25 -19.24
C SER A 181 2.76 24.75 -18.50
N ASP A 182 2.65 24.40 -17.22
CA ASP A 182 3.79 23.97 -16.40
C ASP A 182 4.28 22.57 -16.82
N LEU A 183 3.34 21.70 -17.18
CA LEU A 183 3.61 20.39 -17.77
C LEU A 183 4.30 20.51 -19.14
N ALA A 184 3.85 21.43 -20.00
CA ALA A 184 4.53 21.71 -21.27
C ALA A 184 5.95 22.28 -21.06
N GLY A 185 6.12 23.14 -20.06
CA GLY A 185 7.43 23.65 -19.62
C GLY A 185 8.36 22.52 -19.19
N LEU A 186 7.94 21.68 -18.25
CA LEU A 186 8.70 20.54 -17.74
C LEU A 186 9.08 19.54 -18.85
N VAL A 187 8.17 19.24 -19.78
CA VAL A 187 8.45 18.40 -20.95
C VAL A 187 9.51 19.04 -21.86
N ASN A 188 9.43 20.35 -22.11
CA ASN A 188 10.41 21.05 -22.92
C ASN A 188 11.78 21.15 -22.22
N GLU A 189 11.81 21.35 -20.91
CA GLU A 189 13.03 21.31 -20.07
C GLU A 189 13.73 19.94 -20.19
N LEU A 190 13.01 18.84 -19.96
CA LEU A 190 13.52 17.47 -20.12
C LEU A 190 14.06 17.21 -21.53
N GLN A 191 13.29 17.57 -22.57
CA GLN A 191 13.71 17.40 -23.97
C GLN A 191 14.95 18.25 -24.32
N THR A 192 15.09 19.45 -23.74
CA THR A 192 16.24 20.34 -23.97
C THR A 192 17.49 19.85 -23.25
N SER A 193 17.36 19.32 -22.03
CA SER A 193 18.45 18.66 -21.29
C SER A 193 18.83 17.28 -21.83
N GLY A 194 18.22 16.81 -22.93
CA GLY A 194 18.48 15.48 -23.49
C GLY A 194 18.08 14.32 -22.56
N ALA A 195 17.13 14.57 -21.65
CA ALA A 195 16.76 13.67 -20.57
C ALA A 195 15.54 12.79 -20.94
N ALA A 196 15.77 11.48 -21.08
CA ALA A 196 14.69 10.49 -21.19
C ALA A 196 14.15 10.13 -19.81
N PHE A 197 12.85 10.27 -19.56
CA PHE A 197 12.22 9.92 -18.28
C PHE A 197 11.65 8.50 -18.31
N HIS A 198 12.06 7.68 -17.35
CA HIS A 198 11.63 6.31 -17.17
C HIS A 198 11.07 6.13 -15.75
N ALA A 199 9.92 5.46 -15.61
CA ALA A 199 9.29 5.25 -14.32
C ALA A 199 9.00 3.76 -14.06
N MET A 200 9.42 3.29 -12.88
CA MET A 200 8.99 2.03 -12.28
C MET A 200 8.03 2.34 -11.13
N LEU A 201 6.76 1.99 -11.30
CA LEU A 201 5.69 2.38 -10.39
C LEU A 201 5.37 1.29 -9.36
N LEU A 202 5.47 1.64 -8.07
CA LEU A 202 5.03 0.83 -6.93
C LEU A 202 4.52 1.70 -5.77
N GLY A 203 3.46 1.24 -5.12
CA GLY A 203 2.87 1.90 -3.96
C GLY A 203 1.54 1.25 -3.52
N PRO A 204 0.94 1.74 -2.43
CA PRO A 204 -0.39 1.31 -1.98
C PRO A 204 -1.52 1.77 -2.91
N ARG A 205 -1.29 2.88 -3.61
CA ARG A 205 -2.00 3.35 -4.81
C ARG A 205 -0.92 3.84 -5.77
N VAL A 206 -1.19 3.80 -7.07
CA VAL A 206 -0.23 4.19 -8.12
C VAL A 206 -0.93 5.14 -9.08
N ASP A 207 -0.26 6.23 -9.46
CA ASP A 207 -0.70 7.11 -10.55
C ASP A 207 0.24 6.96 -11.75
N ALA A 208 -0.29 6.44 -12.84
CA ALA A 208 0.41 6.25 -14.11
C ALA A 208 0.32 7.47 -15.04
N HIS A 209 -0.52 8.47 -14.74
CA HIS A 209 -0.84 9.56 -15.65
C HIS A 209 0.35 10.48 -15.91
N LEU A 210 0.80 11.22 -14.89
CA LEU A 210 1.93 12.15 -15.04
C LEU A 210 3.24 11.41 -15.43
N PRO A 211 3.64 10.29 -14.78
CA PRO A 211 4.82 9.53 -15.19
C PRO A 211 4.72 9.01 -16.63
N GLY A 212 3.53 8.58 -17.07
CA GLY A 212 3.27 8.14 -18.44
C GLY A 212 3.39 9.27 -19.45
N VAL A 213 2.84 10.46 -19.17
CA VAL A 213 2.96 11.63 -20.03
C VAL A 213 4.43 12.02 -20.21
N LEU A 214 5.19 12.11 -19.12
CA LEU A 214 6.61 12.42 -19.14
C LEU A 214 7.41 11.36 -19.91
N ALA A 215 7.16 10.07 -19.65
CA ALA A 215 7.85 8.97 -20.32
C ALA A 215 7.47 8.82 -21.81
N ASN A 216 6.29 9.29 -22.23
CA ASN A 216 5.90 9.29 -23.63
C ASN A 216 6.57 10.45 -24.40
N HIS A 217 6.55 11.68 -23.87
CA HIS A 217 7.12 12.86 -24.56
C HIS A 217 8.64 12.93 -24.56
N THR A 218 9.28 12.52 -23.48
CA THR A 218 10.74 12.36 -23.44
C THR A 218 11.20 11.10 -24.14
N GLY A 219 10.29 10.17 -24.43
CA GLY A 219 10.60 8.87 -25.01
C GLY A 219 11.49 8.05 -24.09
N GLY A 220 11.04 7.78 -22.87
CA GLY A 220 11.53 6.70 -22.02
C GLY A 220 10.51 5.57 -21.91
N SER A 221 10.41 4.94 -20.73
CA SER A 221 9.58 3.76 -20.47
C SER A 221 8.74 3.90 -19.19
N LEU A 222 7.60 3.20 -19.15
CA LEU A 222 6.70 3.14 -18.01
C LEU A 222 6.46 1.66 -17.70
N GLN A 223 6.67 1.27 -16.44
CA GLN A 223 6.51 -0.10 -15.95
C GLN A 223 5.85 -0.04 -14.57
N GLN A 224 5.04 -1.03 -14.21
CA GLN A 224 4.43 -1.16 -12.90
C GLN A 224 4.91 -2.45 -12.25
N LEU A 225 5.44 -2.35 -11.04
CA LEU A 225 5.98 -3.48 -10.30
C LEU A 225 4.86 -4.18 -9.52
N GLN A 226 4.35 -5.27 -10.10
CA GLN A 226 3.45 -6.20 -9.42
C GLN A 226 4.25 -7.08 -8.42
N SER A 227 3.55 -7.93 -7.66
CA SER A 227 4.10 -8.52 -6.43
C SER A 227 5.39 -9.35 -6.58
N ASP A 228 5.56 -10.01 -7.73
CA ASP A 228 6.53 -11.10 -7.90
C ASP A 228 7.47 -10.90 -9.12
N ASP A 229 7.24 -9.87 -9.93
CA ASP A 229 7.88 -9.63 -11.24
C ASP A 229 9.17 -8.78 -11.19
N LEU A 230 9.79 -8.60 -10.02
CA LEU A 230 10.89 -7.62 -9.85
C LEU A 230 12.03 -7.81 -10.87
N SER A 231 12.49 -9.03 -11.10
CA SER A 231 13.61 -9.30 -12.01
C SER A 231 13.29 -9.01 -13.48
N SER A 232 12.05 -9.27 -13.93
CA SER A 232 11.64 -9.03 -15.32
C SER A 232 11.47 -7.52 -15.58
N VAL A 233 10.82 -6.82 -14.64
CA VAL A 233 10.65 -5.36 -14.66
C VAL A 233 12.00 -4.63 -14.64
N VAL A 234 12.88 -4.94 -13.67
CA VAL A 234 14.22 -4.34 -13.56
C VAL A 234 15.04 -4.54 -14.83
N THR A 235 15.06 -5.75 -15.39
CA THR A 235 15.79 -6.05 -16.64
C THR A 235 15.24 -5.23 -17.81
N GLY A 236 13.92 -5.10 -17.91
CA GLY A 236 13.27 -4.24 -18.91
C GLY A 236 13.64 -2.76 -18.73
N MET A 237 13.66 -2.25 -17.49
CA MET A 237 14.05 -0.86 -17.20
C MET A 237 15.49 -0.58 -17.63
N ILE A 238 16.43 -1.44 -17.24
CA ILE A 238 17.86 -1.32 -17.57
C ILE A 238 18.11 -1.29 -19.08
N SER A 239 17.37 -2.12 -19.84
CA SER A 239 17.45 -2.16 -21.32
C SER A 239 16.99 -0.84 -21.96
N GLU A 240 15.95 -0.22 -21.43
CA GLU A 240 15.45 1.07 -21.91
C GLU A 240 16.31 2.26 -21.44
N LEU A 241 16.84 2.24 -20.21
CA LEU A 241 17.70 3.29 -19.66
C LEU A 241 18.99 3.51 -20.45
N GLN A 242 19.49 2.48 -21.15
CA GLN A 242 20.70 2.52 -21.98
C GLN A 242 20.47 3.06 -23.40
N GLN A 243 19.22 3.28 -23.83
CA GLN A 243 18.90 3.71 -25.19
C GLN A 243 18.43 5.17 -25.20
N ALA A 244 19.03 6.01 -26.02
CA ALA A 244 18.57 7.38 -26.23
C ALA A 244 17.34 7.43 -27.17
N PRO A 245 16.37 8.33 -26.91
CA PRO A 245 15.32 8.66 -27.86
C PRO A 245 15.88 9.45 -29.07
N VAL A 246 15.17 9.41 -30.19
CA VAL A 246 15.37 10.33 -31.32
C VAL A 246 14.23 11.32 -31.36
N LEU A 247 14.54 12.60 -31.16
CA LEU A 247 13.56 13.68 -31.20
C LEU A 247 13.19 14.03 -32.65
N VAL A 248 11.88 14.09 -32.92
CA VAL A 248 11.27 14.48 -34.19
C VAL A 248 10.50 15.78 -34.00
N ARG A 249 10.80 16.81 -34.78
CA ARG A 249 10.10 18.10 -34.74
C ARG A 249 9.11 18.28 -35.88
N ASP A 250 8.16 19.19 -35.70
CA ASP A 250 7.24 19.68 -36.75
C ASP A 250 6.40 18.57 -37.41
N LEU A 251 5.97 17.60 -36.61
CA LEU A 251 5.34 16.37 -37.10
C LEU A 251 3.92 16.62 -37.63
N ARG A 252 3.68 16.27 -38.90
CA ARG A 252 2.47 16.64 -39.65
C ARG A 252 2.02 15.59 -40.67
N SER A 253 0.70 15.51 -40.87
CA SER A 253 0.06 14.76 -41.96
C SER A 253 0.29 15.45 -43.30
N ALA A 254 0.45 14.67 -44.38
CA ALA A 254 0.41 15.18 -45.76
C ALA A 254 -1.02 15.28 -46.34
N SER A 255 -2.02 14.73 -45.66
CA SER A 255 -3.45 14.84 -46.02
C SER A 255 -4.11 15.96 -45.22
N ALA A 256 -4.80 16.86 -45.93
CA ALA A 256 -5.55 17.97 -45.34
C ALA A 256 -6.81 17.52 -44.57
N ASP A 257 -7.38 16.37 -44.94
CA ASP A 257 -8.59 15.79 -44.34
C ASP A 257 -8.33 15.05 -43.02
N LEU A 258 -7.10 15.13 -42.48
CA LEU A 258 -6.66 14.49 -41.25
C LEU A 258 -5.84 15.47 -40.38
N SER A 259 -6.44 15.90 -39.27
CA SER A 259 -5.75 16.63 -38.21
C SER A 259 -4.96 15.65 -37.33
N LEU A 260 -3.73 16.01 -36.97
CA LEU A 260 -2.93 15.28 -35.98
C LEU A 260 -2.87 16.05 -34.67
N SER A 261 -2.97 15.34 -33.55
CA SER A 261 -2.79 15.87 -32.20
C SER A 261 -1.49 15.28 -31.63
N ALA A 262 -0.43 16.08 -31.75
CA ALA A 262 0.93 15.77 -31.34
C ALA A 262 1.65 17.06 -30.91
N PRO A 263 2.54 17.00 -29.91
CA PRO A 263 3.35 18.14 -29.49
C PRO A 263 4.37 18.54 -30.57
N ALA A 264 4.94 19.75 -30.45
CA ALA A 264 5.93 20.28 -31.39
C ALA A 264 7.22 19.43 -31.52
N THR A 265 7.57 18.67 -30.48
CA THR A 265 8.65 17.67 -30.50
C THR A 265 8.14 16.34 -29.94
N VAL A 266 8.23 15.27 -30.74
CA VAL A 266 7.86 13.89 -30.39
C VAL A 266 9.12 13.02 -30.31
N ALA A 267 9.29 12.29 -29.20
CA ALA A 267 10.40 11.35 -29.04
C ALA A 267 10.04 9.96 -29.59
N LEU A 268 10.87 9.39 -30.48
CA LEU A 268 10.75 8.04 -31.01
C LEU A 268 11.87 7.13 -30.50
N ARG A 269 11.61 5.82 -30.43
CA ARG A 269 12.62 4.77 -30.19
C ARG A 269 12.67 3.76 -31.33
N SER A 270 13.70 2.92 -31.29
CA SER A 270 13.79 1.68 -32.05
C SER A 270 13.12 0.51 -31.31
N SER A 271 13.20 0.47 -29.97
CA SER A 271 12.61 -0.58 -29.12
C SER A 271 11.08 -0.59 -29.09
N ARG A 272 10.45 0.58 -28.96
CA ARG A 272 8.98 0.74 -28.91
C ARG A 272 8.48 1.79 -29.90
N HIS A 273 7.21 1.66 -30.28
CA HIS A 273 6.47 2.76 -30.91
C HIS A 273 6.15 3.86 -29.89
N THR A 274 6.00 5.09 -30.39
CA THR A 274 5.37 6.23 -29.71
C THR A 274 4.02 6.49 -30.40
N VAL A 275 2.98 6.78 -29.62
CA VAL A 275 1.61 6.96 -30.13
C VAL A 275 1.26 8.44 -30.19
N ILE A 276 0.81 8.87 -31.36
CA ILE A 276 0.11 10.14 -31.59
C ILE A 276 -1.33 9.84 -32.01
N TYR A 277 -2.21 10.83 -31.91
CA TYR A 277 -3.62 10.68 -32.25
C TYR A 277 -3.98 11.52 -33.48
N GLY A 278 -4.96 11.05 -34.24
CA GLY A 278 -5.47 11.75 -35.43
C GLY A 278 -6.99 11.74 -35.51
N ALA A 279 -7.54 12.81 -36.07
CA ALA A 279 -8.97 12.99 -36.29
C ALA A 279 -9.25 13.47 -37.73
N GLY A 280 -10.14 12.77 -38.43
CA GLY A 280 -10.48 13.00 -39.84
C GLY A 280 -10.47 11.71 -40.65
N GLN A 281 -10.53 11.82 -41.98
CA GLN A 281 -10.58 10.64 -42.86
C GLN A 281 -9.19 10.08 -43.13
N MET A 282 -8.95 8.82 -42.75
CA MET A 282 -7.73 8.10 -43.08
C MET A 282 -7.55 8.03 -44.62
N PRO A 283 -6.51 8.61 -45.23
CA PRO A 283 -6.30 8.59 -46.68
C PRO A 283 -5.98 7.18 -47.21
N ALA A 284 -5.83 7.02 -48.53
CA ALA A 284 -5.49 5.72 -49.15
C ALA A 284 -4.08 5.24 -48.77
N VAL A 285 -3.13 6.18 -48.69
CA VAL A 285 -1.84 6.05 -48.02
C VAL A 285 -1.71 7.25 -47.11
N LEU A 286 -1.47 7.02 -45.81
CA LEU A 286 -1.10 8.06 -44.87
C LEU A 286 0.40 8.31 -45.00
N GLU A 287 0.79 9.56 -45.22
CA GLU A 287 2.17 10.00 -45.08
C GLU A 287 2.25 10.99 -43.92
N VAL A 288 3.06 10.65 -42.90
CA VAL A 288 3.40 11.54 -41.79
C VAL A 288 4.83 12.00 -42.02
N THR A 289 5.07 13.31 -41.94
CA THR A 289 6.40 13.93 -42.12
C THR A 289 6.85 14.63 -40.86
N GLY A 290 8.15 14.65 -40.58
CA GLY A 290 8.75 15.38 -39.46
C GLY A 290 10.27 15.53 -39.62
N THR A 291 10.87 16.42 -38.82
CA THR A 291 12.29 16.79 -38.92
C THR A 291 13.13 16.06 -37.87
N VAL A 292 14.15 15.32 -38.30
CA VAL A 292 15.12 14.62 -37.44
C VAL A 292 16.52 15.13 -37.76
N ASN A 293 17.21 15.73 -36.80
CA ASN A 293 18.56 16.30 -36.95
C ASN A 293 18.68 17.19 -38.21
N GLY A 294 17.70 18.06 -38.43
CA GLY A 294 17.62 18.97 -39.59
C GLY A 294 17.24 18.31 -40.92
N ARG A 295 16.93 17.01 -40.96
CA ARG A 295 16.54 16.27 -42.17
C ARG A 295 15.09 15.78 -42.08
N ALA A 296 14.32 15.97 -43.14
CA ALA A 296 12.97 15.43 -43.22
C ALA A 296 12.98 13.89 -43.21
N ARG A 297 12.05 13.30 -42.46
CA ARG A 297 11.71 11.88 -42.44
C ARG A 297 10.22 11.72 -42.71
N THR A 298 9.87 10.64 -43.40
CA THR A 298 8.49 10.33 -43.79
C THR A 298 8.18 8.89 -43.42
N TRP A 299 7.10 8.70 -42.66
CA TRP A 299 6.50 7.41 -42.37
C TRP A 299 5.29 7.22 -43.27
N LYS A 300 5.12 6.02 -43.85
CA LYS A 300 4.00 5.70 -44.75
C LYS A 300 3.26 4.46 -44.29
N VAL A 301 1.92 4.51 -44.30
CA VAL A 301 1.05 3.37 -44.00
C VAL A 301 -0.13 3.35 -44.97
N SER A 302 -0.34 2.26 -45.69
CA SER A 302 -1.50 2.11 -46.58
C SER A 302 -2.77 1.85 -45.77
N ARG A 303 -3.95 2.28 -46.26
CA ARG A 303 -5.22 2.02 -45.57
C ARG A 303 -5.51 0.53 -45.38
N SER A 304 -5.06 -0.32 -46.31
CA SER A 304 -5.09 -1.79 -46.22
C SER A 304 -4.29 -2.36 -45.05
N ASP A 305 -3.27 -1.63 -44.60
CA ASP A 305 -2.31 -2.08 -43.60
C ASP A 305 -2.66 -1.54 -42.20
N SER A 306 -3.67 -0.66 -42.14
CA SER A 306 -4.26 -0.19 -40.89
C SER A 306 -5.06 -1.29 -40.20
N ARG A 307 -5.00 -1.30 -38.87
CA ARG A 307 -5.64 -2.29 -38.01
C ARG A 307 -6.93 -1.71 -37.44
N GLN A 308 -7.85 -2.59 -37.03
CA GLN A 308 -8.99 -2.17 -36.23
C GLN A 308 -8.55 -1.90 -34.78
N GLY A 309 -9.00 -0.79 -34.21
CA GLY A 309 -8.77 -0.40 -32.81
C GLY A 309 -10.05 -0.27 -32.01
N GLY A 310 -9.93 -0.27 -30.68
CA GLY A 310 -11.05 -0.14 -29.75
C GLY A 310 -11.58 1.29 -29.59
N SER A 311 -12.76 1.42 -29.00
CA SER A 311 -13.46 2.68 -28.66
C SER A 311 -12.61 3.67 -27.87
N ALA A 312 -11.70 3.17 -27.02
CA ALA A 312 -10.74 3.97 -26.27
C ALA A 312 -9.95 4.97 -27.12
N ILE A 313 -9.59 4.62 -28.37
CA ILE A 313 -8.87 5.54 -29.27
C ILE A 313 -9.72 6.79 -29.56
N SER A 314 -11.05 6.67 -29.70
CA SER A 314 -11.90 7.85 -29.94
C SER A 314 -11.92 8.79 -28.74
N ALA A 315 -11.94 8.26 -27.51
CA ALA A 315 -11.85 9.06 -26.29
C ALA A 315 -10.47 9.72 -26.12
N LEU A 316 -9.39 8.96 -26.37
CA LEU A 316 -8.01 9.44 -26.27
C LEU A 316 -7.69 10.50 -27.34
N THR A 317 -8.17 10.34 -28.58
CA THR A 317 -8.05 11.38 -29.61
C THR A 317 -8.72 12.68 -29.18
N ARG A 318 -9.93 12.64 -28.58
CA ARG A 318 -10.59 13.86 -28.07
C ARG A 318 -9.80 14.53 -26.94
N LYS A 319 -9.26 13.77 -25.99
CA LYS A 319 -8.40 14.29 -24.91
C LYS A 319 -7.08 14.87 -25.44
N SER A 320 -6.50 14.22 -26.44
CA SER A 320 -5.31 14.67 -27.16
C SER A 320 -5.57 15.96 -27.95
N GLN A 321 -6.72 16.10 -28.62
CA GLN A 321 -7.11 17.35 -29.30
C GLN A 321 -7.24 18.53 -28.34
N GLN A 322 -7.86 18.33 -27.18
CA GLN A 322 -8.00 19.36 -26.14
C GLN A 322 -6.64 19.83 -25.58
N SER A 323 -5.66 18.92 -25.53
CA SER A 323 -4.31 19.17 -24.98
C SER A 323 -3.21 19.37 -26.03
N GLN A 324 -3.55 19.46 -27.32
CA GLN A 324 -2.61 19.49 -28.45
C GLN A 324 -1.55 18.37 -28.41
N GLY A 325 -1.96 17.17 -27.98
CA GLY A 325 -1.10 16.00 -27.83
C GLY A 325 -0.36 15.90 -26.50
N LEU A 326 -0.43 16.90 -25.61
CA LEU A 326 0.29 16.89 -24.33
C LEU A 326 -0.25 15.83 -23.36
N ASP A 327 -1.57 15.63 -23.27
CA ASP A 327 -2.17 14.61 -22.40
C ASP A 327 -2.22 13.26 -23.12
N SER A 328 -1.08 12.57 -23.13
CA SER A 328 -0.87 11.28 -23.80
C SER A 328 -0.05 10.32 -22.91
N PRO A 329 -0.65 9.75 -21.84
CA PRO A 329 0.06 8.94 -20.84
C PRO A 329 0.43 7.52 -21.31
N TYR A 330 -0.14 7.04 -22.42
CA TYR A 330 -0.05 5.64 -22.83
C TYR A 330 1.12 5.38 -23.80
N LEU A 331 2.07 4.56 -23.37
CA LEU A 331 3.30 4.28 -24.12
C LEU A 331 3.12 3.15 -25.15
N GLY A 332 3.17 3.51 -26.43
CA GLY A 332 3.24 2.55 -27.52
C GLY A 332 1.97 1.71 -27.70
N LEU A 333 2.11 0.62 -28.47
CA LEU A 333 0.97 -0.28 -28.76
C LEU A 333 0.49 -1.04 -27.52
N ALA A 334 1.38 -1.38 -26.59
CA ALA A 334 1.00 -2.01 -25.32
C ALA A 334 0.22 -1.04 -24.42
N GLY A 335 0.63 0.24 -24.35
CA GLY A 335 -0.11 1.28 -23.63
C GLY A 335 -1.52 1.51 -24.16
N LEU A 336 -1.75 1.40 -25.48
CA LEU A 336 -3.09 1.45 -26.06
C LEU A 336 -3.98 0.26 -25.63
N THR A 337 -3.38 -0.92 -25.41
CA THR A 337 -4.12 -2.07 -24.86
C THR A 337 -4.48 -1.85 -23.38
N ALA A 338 -3.56 -1.28 -22.59
CA ALA A 338 -3.85 -0.88 -21.21
C ALA A 338 -5.01 0.14 -21.16
N ALA A 339 -4.94 1.21 -21.96
CA ALA A 339 -5.99 2.22 -22.05
C ALA A 339 -7.38 1.68 -22.42
N ALA A 340 -7.44 0.60 -23.20
CA ALA A 340 -8.69 -0.10 -23.53
C ALA A 340 -9.22 -0.92 -22.34
N GLY A 341 -8.34 -1.49 -21.52
CA GLY A 341 -8.69 -2.09 -20.23
C GLY A 341 -9.18 -1.05 -19.23
N ASP A 342 -8.46 0.06 -19.07
CA ASP A 342 -8.80 1.14 -18.14
C ASP A 342 -10.16 1.77 -18.47
N LEU A 343 -10.43 2.04 -19.76
CA LEU A 343 -11.75 2.48 -20.20
C LEU A 343 -12.83 1.40 -19.99
N GLY A 344 -12.49 0.12 -20.23
CA GLY A 344 -13.40 -1.00 -19.97
C GLY A 344 -13.85 -1.07 -18.51
N THR A 345 -12.91 -0.89 -17.58
CA THR A 345 -13.18 -0.80 -16.13
C THR A 345 -14.07 0.41 -15.83
N LEU A 346 -13.70 1.62 -16.28
CA LEU A 346 -14.49 2.84 -16.08
C LEU A 346 -15.94 2.72 -16.60
N ILE A 347 -16.15 2.05 -17.74
CA ILE A 347 -17.50 1.79 -18.27
C ILE A 347 -18.26 0.77 -17.41
N ASN A 348 -17.60 -0.30 -16.96
CA ASN A 348 -18.23 -1.30 -16.09
C ASN A 348 -18.64 -0.69 -14.74
N ASP A 349 -17.79 0.15 -14.15
CA ASP A 349 -18.09 0.88 -12.90
C ASP A 349 -19.23 1.89 -13.11
N SER A 350 -19.27 2.58 -14.27
CA SER A 350 -20.37 3.47 -14.65
C SER A 350 -21.70 2.72 -14.83
N ILE A 351 -21.67 1.51 -15.39
CA ILE A 351 -22.84 0.62 -15.50
C ILE A 351 -23.30 0.20 -14.08
N ALA A 352 -22.39 -0.30 -13.24
CA ALA A 352 -22.71 -0.74 -11.89
C ALA A 352 -23.29 0.40 -11.02
N ALA A 353 -22.74 1.61 -11.14
CA ALA A 353 -23.26 2.80 -10.49
C ALA A 353 -24.67 3.17 -11.00
N ALA A 354 -24.89 3.17 -12.32
CA ALA A 354 -26.21 3.45 -12.88
C ALA A 354 -27.26 2.37 -12.49
N GLU A 355 -26.89 1.09 -12.48
CA GLU A 355 -27.76 0.01 -11.97
C GLU A 355 -28.07 0.17 -10.47
N ALA A 356 -27.11 0.64 -9.66
CA ALA A 356 -27.32 0.91 -8.25
C ALA A 356 -28.27 2.10 -8.01
N LEU A 357 -28.10 3.19 -8.77
CA LEU A 357 -28.98 4.37 -8.73
C LEU A 357 -30.40 4.03 -9.24
N SER A 358 -30.50 3.24 -10.31
CA SER A 358 -31.78 2.76 -10.85
C SER A 358 -32.57 1.95 -9.81
N ARG A 359 -31.90 1.02 -9.12
CA ARG A 359 -32.49 0.24 -8.00
C ARG A 359 -32.87 1.10 -6.79
N GLN A 360 -32.23 2.26 -6.59
CA GLN A 360 -32.60 3.26 -5.58
C GLN A 360 -33.72 4.23 -6.05
N GLY A 361 -34.31 4.01 -7.22
CA GLY A 361 -35.34 4.87 -7.80
C GLY A 361 -34.79 6.18 -8.42
N GLN A 362 -33.48 6.41 -8.35
CA GLN A 362 -32.79 7.60 -8.86
C GLN A 362 -32.54 7.49 -10.39
N LYS A 363 -33.60 7.11 -11.14
CA LYS A 363 -33.57 6.85 -12.60
C LYS A 363 -32.94 8.00 -13.40
N GLN A 364 -33.14 9.25 -12.99
CA GLN A 364 -32.56 10.43 -13.65
C GLN A 364 -31.02 10.48 -13.52
N GLN A 365 -30.48 10.24 -12.32
CA GLN A 365 -29.04 10.22 -12.07
C GLN A 365 -28.38 8.99 -12.72
N ALA A 366 -29.06 7.84 -12.71
CA ALA A 366 -28.65 6.67 -13.48
C ALA A 366 -28.53 6.99 -14.97
N ARG A 367 -29.53 7.68 -15.54
CA ARG A 367 -29.55 8.10 -16.95
C ARG A 367 -28.43 9.09 -17.29
N GLU A 368 -28.11 10.01 -16.38
CA GLU A 368 -26.99 10.95 -16.53
C GLU A 368 -25.64 10.22 -16.60
N ILE A 369 -25.37 9.26 -15.70
CA ILE A 369 -24.15 8.44 -15.76
C ILE A 369 -24.09 7.62 -17.05
N VAL A 370 -25.18 6.95 -17.45
CA VAL A 370 -25.21 6.18 -18.72
C VAL A 370 -24.97 7.08 -19.93
N THR A 371 -25.52 8.28 -19.95
CA THR A 371 -25.30 9.25 -21.03
C THR A 371 -23.84 9.68 -21.12
N GLN A 372 -23.17 9.93 -19.99
CA GLN A 372 -21.72 10.25 -19.98
C GLN A 372 -20.87 9.05 -20.44
N ALA A 373 -21.18 7.83 -19.99
CA ALA A 373 -20.48 6.63 -20.42
C ALA A 373 -20.64 6.36 -21.93
N GLN A 374 -21.82 6.64 -22.51
CA GLN A 374 -22.07 6.55 -23.96
C GLN A 374 -21.24 7.56 -24.78
N LEU A 375 -20.80 8.68 -24.19
CA LEU A 375 -19.86 9.61 -24.84
C LEU A 375 -18.42 9.09 -24.86
N LEU A 376 -18.11 8.04 -24.07
CA LEU A 376 -16.82 7.36 -24.08
C LEU A 376 -16.85 6.14 -25.02
N ASP A 377 -17.87 5.30 -24.94
CA ASP A 377 -18.11 4.19 -25.86
C ASP A 377 -19.59 4.06 -26.28
N SER A 378 -19.91 4.67 -27.41
CA SER A 378 -21.24 4.60 -28.04
C SER A 378 -21.55 3.25 -28.72
N GLY A 379 -20.57 2.33 -28.79
CA GLY A 379 -20.74 0.98 -29.31
C GLY A 379 -21.11 -0.06 -28.24
N ASN A 380 -21.08 0.31 -26.94
CA ASN A 380 -21.27 -0.64 -25.86
C ASN A 380 -22.75 -1.05 -25.69
N VAL A 381 -23.05 -2.30 -26.05
CA VAL A 381 -24.41 -2.87 -26.03
C VAL A 381 -25.09 -2.79 -24.65
N ARG A 382 -24.34 -2.89 -23.54
CA ARG A 382 -24.91 -2.76 -22.18
C ARG A 382 -25.34 -1.33 -21.89
N LEU A 383 -24.52 -0.33 -22.26
CA LEU A 383 -24.91 1.08 -22.13
C LEU A 383 -26.13 1.42 -22.98
N THR A 384 -26.27 0.84 -24.17
CA THR A 384 -27.45 1.01 -25.02
C THR A 384 -28.70 0.36 -24.42
N ALA A 385 -28.57 -0.85 -23.87
CA ALA A 385 -29.69 -1.57 -23.23
C ALA A 385 -30.17 -0.85 -21.95
N LEU A 386 -29.26 -0.48 -21.05
CA LEU A 386 -29.58 0.22 -19.80
C LEU A 386 -30.18 1.62 -20.07
N ALA A 387 -29.75 2.30 -21.14
CA ALA A 387 -30.38 3.55 -21.57
C ALA A 387 -31.82 3.37 -22.09
N ALA A 388 -32.17 2.20 -22.62
CA ALA A 388 -33.54 1.90 -23.04
C ALA A 388 -34.42 1.50 -21.84
N GLU A 389 -33.90 0.68 -20.92
CA GLU A 389 -34.58 0.31 -19.67
C GLU A 389 -34.94 1.55 -18.82
N LEU A 390 -34.06 2.55 -18.77
CA LEU A 390 -34.27 3.84 -18.10
C LEU A 390 -35.26 4.78 -18.82
N GLN A 391 -35.98 4.33 -19.86
CA GLN A 391 -36.96 5.13 -20.60
C GLN A 391 -38.41 4.60 -20.52
N ASP A 392 -38.64 3.36 -20.07
CA ASP A 392 -39.95 2.70 -20.19
C ASP A 392 -40.77 2.69 -18.89
N GLU A 393 -42.01 3.21 -18.95
CA GLU A 393 -43.09 2.92 -18.00
C GLU A 393 -44.48 3.04 -18.65
N THR A 394 -45.14 1.91 -18.91
CA THR A 394 -46.59 1.69 -18.74
C THR A 394 -46.87 0.18 -18.74
N GLY A 395 -47.91 -0.28 -18.02
CA GLY A 395 -48.24 -1.72 -17.96
C GLY A 395 -49.64 -2.00 -17.41
N LYS A 396 -50.04 -3.29 -17.37
CA LYS A 396 -51.22 -3.81 -16.64
C LYS A 396 -51.30 -5.34 -16.66
N ALA A 397 -52.16 -5.90 -15.82
CA ALA A 397 -52.33 -7.35 -15.65
C ALA A 397 -53.81 -7.81 -15.68
N ASP A 398 -53.98 -9.05 -16.18
CA ASP A 398 -54.93 -10.12 -15.81
C ASP A 398 -56.48 -9.95 -15.88
N ARG A 399 -57.11 -10.95 -16.50
CA ARG A 399 -58.36 -11.63 -16.05
C ARG A 399 -58.75 -12.84 -16.92
N LEU A 400 -59.28 -13.90 -16.28
CA LEU A 400 -59.88 -15.10 -16.89
C LEU A 400 -61.24 -15.46 -16.23
N GLY A 401 -62.11 -16.21 -16.92
CA GLY A 401 -63.38 -16.71 -16.34
C GLY A 401 -64.28 -17.54 -17.30
N ALA A 402 -64.99 -18.52 -16.73
CA ALA A 402 -66.00 -19.45 -17.32
C ALA A 402 -66.78 -20.12 -16.13
N PRO A 403 -67.76 -21.07 -16.27
CA PRO A 403 -68.32 -21.78 -17.43
C PRO A 403 -69.89 -21.91 -17.39
N GLY A 404 -70.49 -22.99 -17.95
CA GLY A 404 -71.93 -23.39 -17.83
C GLY A 404 -72.19 -24.87 -18.21
N VAL A 405 -73.28 -25.50 -17.72
CA VAL A 405 -73.54 -26.98 -17.74
C VAL A 405 -75.07 -27.33 -17.70
N ASP A 406 -75.49 -28.51 -18.21
CA ASP A 406 -76.73 -29.33 -17.93
C ASP A 406 -76.51 -30.77 -18.54
N GLU A 407 -76.95 -31.96 -18.08
CA GLU A 407 -78.18 -32.58 -17.47
C GLU A 407 -79.33 -32.91 -18.47
N GLY A 408 -80.08 -34.04 -18.48
CA GLY A 408 -80.12 -35.38 -17.80
C GLY A 408 -80.91 -36.37 -18.74
N ASP A 409 -81.59 -37.50 -18.46
CA ASP A 409 -81.77 -38.59 -17.44
C ASP A 409 -82.62 -39.74 -18.11
N ALA A 410 -82.68 -41.01 -17.59
CA ALA A 410 -83.84 -41.96 -17.72
C ALA A 410 -83.65 -43.39 -17.10
N LEU A 411 -84.77 -44.07 -16.75
CA LEU A 411 -84.83 -45.41 -16.07
C LEU A 411 -85.72 -46.48 -16.76
N SER A 412 -85.60 -47.77 -16.37
CA SER A 412 -86.74 -48.73 -16.18
C SER A 412 -86.33 -50.09 -15.54
N LYS A 413 -87.31 -50.92 -15.12
CA LYS A 413 -87.24 -52.17 -14.29
C LYS A 413 -88.49 -53.05 -14.57
N THR A 414 -88.73 -54.31 -14.16
CA THR A 414 -88.13 -55.42 -13.34
C THR A 414 -88.86 -56.75 -13.73
N GLU A 415 -88.55 -57.97 -13.25
CA GLU A 415 -89.46 -59.14 -13.51
C GLU A 415 -89.65 -60.23 -12.41
N THR A 416 -90.93 -60.35 -12.04
CA THR A 416 -91.59 -60.94 -10.85
C THR A 416 -91.40 -62.40 -10.42
N ARG A 417 -90.33 -63.16 -10.75
CA ARG A 417 -90.24 -64.57 -10.22
C ARG A 417 -88.91 -65.23 -9.85
N SER A 418 -87.92 -65.37 -10.75
CA SER A 418 -86.58 -65.87 -10.33
C SER A 418 -85.90 -64.91 -9.34
N GLU A 419 -86.37 -63.65 -9.39
CA GLU A 419 -86.24 -62.67 -8.35
C GLU A 419 -86.56 -63.16 -6.93
N ILE A 420 -87.30 -64.23 -6.61
CA ILE A 420 -87.63 -64.52 -5.18
C ILE A 420 -86.40 -64.94 -4.35
N LEU A 421 -85.62 -65.95 -4.76
CA LEU A 421 -84.35 -66.30 -4.07
C LEU A 421 -83.22 -65.32 -4.44
N THR A 422 -83.25 -64.82 -5.67
CA THR A 422 -82.33 -63.77 -6.11
C THR A 422 -82.52 -62.49 -5.27
N GLN A 423 -83.73 -62.15 -4.82
CA GLN A 423 -84.01 -61.02 -3.93
C GLN A 423 -83.40 -61.23 -2.55
N ARG A 424 -83.37 -62.45 -2.00
CA ARG A 424 -82.67 -62.69 -0.72
C ARG A 424 -81.16 -62.47 -0.86
N MET A 425 -80.54 -62.96 -1.95
CA MET A 425 -79.10 -62.68 -2.18
C MET A 425 -78.85 -61.21 -2.56
N VAL A 426 -79.70 -60.60 -3.40
CA VAL A 426 -79.67 -59.18 -3.73
C VAL A 426 -79.88 -58.32 -2.49
N GLN A 427 -80.73 -58.71 -1.53
CA GLN A 427 -80.88 -58.02 -0.25
C GLN A 427 -79.64 -58.16 0.61
N SER A 428 -79.03 -59.35 0.68
CA SER A 428 -77.75 -59.56 1.38
C SER A 428 -76.62 -58.72 0.79
N VAL A 429 -76.49 -58.72 -0.55
CA VAL A 429 -75.50 -57.92 -1.29
C VAL A 429 -75.80 -56.43 -1.22
N ASN A 430 -77.07 -56.01 -1.31
CA ASN A 430 -77.46 -54.61 -1.14
C ASN A 430 -77.21 -54.13 0.29
N ALA A 431 -77.43 -54.99 1.30
CA ALA A 431 -77.15 -54.66 2.70
C ALA A 431 -75.64 -54.60 2.97
N ALA A 432 -74.85 -55.51 2.39
CA ALA A 432 -73.39 -55.46 2.48
C ALA A 432 -72.80 -54.24 1.74
N ILE A 433 -73.35 -53.88 0.57
CA ILE A 433 -72.96 -52.66 -0.16
C ILE A 433 -73.39 -51.41 0.64
N ALA A 434 -74.62 -51.34 1.15
CA ALA A 434 -75.06 -50.20 1.96
C ALA A 434 -74.31 -50.06 3.29
N GLU A 435 -73.90 -51.18 3.91
CA GLU A 435 -73.03 -51.17 5.09
C GLU A 435 -71.61 -50.75 4.73
N ALA A 436 -71.06 -51.25 3.62
CA ALA A 436 -69.77 -50.81 3.11
C ALA A 436 -69.78 -49.31 2.78
N ASP A 437 -70.80 -48.80 2.09
CA ASP A 437 -70.99 -47.37 1.81
C ASP A 437 -71.11 -46.55 3.11
N ARG A 438 -71.82 -47.07 4.13
CA ARG A 438 -71.97 -46.44 5.45
C ARG A 438 -70.65 -46.31 6.20
N VAL A 439 -69.80 -47.34 6.15
CA VAL A 439 -68.54 -47.38 6.92
C VAL A 439 -67.31 -46.94 6.12
N ALA A 440 -67.35 -46.89 4.79
CA ALA A 440 -66.22 -46.53 3.92
C ALA A 440 -65.63 -45.13 4.22
N ALA A 441 -66.44 -44.21 4.74
CA ALA A 441 -65.98 -42.88 5.14
C ALA A 441 -65.13 -42.85 6.43
N GLN A 442 -65.14 -43.92 7.23
CA GLN A 442 -64.48 -44.01 8.55
C GLN A 442 -63.56 -45.23 8.70
N GLN A 443 -63.87 -46.33 8.02
CA GLN A 443 -63.18 -47.62 8.06
C GLN A 443 -63.17 -48.26 6.65
N PRO A 444 -62.52 -47.64 5.65
CA PRO A 444 -62.50 -48.17 4.29
C PRO A 444 -61.90 -49.58 4.19
N GLU A 445 -60.94 -49.94 5.05
CA GLU A 445 -60.33 -51.27 5.11
C GLU A 445 -61.35 -52.35 5.50
N TYR A 446 -62.28 -52.02 6.41
CA TYR A 446 -63.36 -52.91 6.82
C TYR A 446 -64.40 -53.06 5.70
N ALA A 447 -64.79 -51.96 5.04
CA ALA A 447 -65.66 -51.99 3.86
C ALA A 447 -65.06 -52.83 2.70
N ILE A 448 -63.76 -52.65 2.42
CA ILE A 448 -62.97 -53.40 1.44
C ILE A 448 -62.94 -54.90 1.76
N THR A 449 -62.91 -55.27 3.04
CA THR A 449 -62.92 -56.67 3.49
C THR A 449 -64.32 -57.28 3.38
N LEU A 450 -65.34 -56.60 3.91
CA LEU A 450 -66.75 -56.99 3.81
C LEU A 450 -67.20 -57.26 2.36
N LEU A 451 -66.78 -56.41 1.41
CA LEU A 451 -67.09 -56.59 -0.01
C LEU A 451 -66.34 -57.76 -0.65
N LYS A 452 -65.12 -58.11 -0.19
CA LYS A 452 -64.39 -59.31 -0.63
C LYS A 452 -65.07 -60.59 -0.14
N ASP A 453 -65.44 -60.65 1.14
CA ASP A 453 -66.09 -61.80 1.74
C ASP A 453 -67.44 -62.10 1.05
N VAL A 454 -68.22 -61.06 0.76
CA VAL A 454 -69.50 -61.18 0.06
C VAL A 454 -69.33 -61.49 -1.43
N LEU A 455 -68.26 -61.04 -2.09
CA LEU A 455 -67.91 -61.47 -3.44
C LEU A 455 -67.61 -62.98 -3.51
N GLU A 456 -66.87 -63.52 -2.53
CA GLU A 456 -66.57 -64.95 -2.46
C GLU A 456 -67.83 -65.80 -2.17
N ALA A 457 -68.71 -65.32 -1.29
CA ALA A 457 -70.02 -65.92 -1.05
C ALA A 457 -70.91 -65.96 -2.31
N VAL A 458 -70.91 -64.88 -3.11
CA VAL A 458 -71.67 -64.84 -4.38
C VAL A 458 -71.06 -65.76 -5.45
N ARG A 459 -69.72 -65.81 -5.56
CA ARG A 459 -69.02 -66.70 -6.51
C ARG A 459 -69.28 -68.18 -6.25
N SER A 460 -69.30 -68.59 -4.98
CA SER A 460 -69.48 -69.99 -4.57
C SER A 460 -70.92 -70.52 -4.69
N SER A 461 -71.93 -69.66 -4.66
CA SER A 461 -73.35 -70.06 -4.74
C SER A 461 -73.71 -70.70 -6.08
N ARG A 462 -74.24 -71.94 -6.06
CA ARG A 462 -74.62 -72.68 -7.28
C ARG A 462 -76.07 -72.48 -7.73
N GLU A 463 -76.94 -71.99 -6.86
CA GLU A 463 -78.39 -71.91 -7.06
C GLU A 463 -78.85 -70.64 -7.82
N ILE A 464 -77.94 -69.66 -7.95
CA ILE A 464 -78.21 -68.40 -8.66
C ILE A 464 -77.87 -68.57 -10.15
N ALA A 465 -78.78 -68.16 -11.03
CA ALA A 465 -78.61 -68.14 -12.48
C ALA A 465 -77.30 -67.43 -12.88
N PRO A 466 -76.52 -67.94 -13.87
CA PRO A 466 -75.19 -67.42 -14.19
C PRO A 466 -75.16 -65.91 -14.47
N GLU A 467 -76.15 -65.41 -15.22
CA GLU A 467 -76.32 -63.99 -15.55
C GLU A 467 -76.49 -63.12 -14.31
N LYS A 468 -77.35 -63.53 -13.35
CA LYS A 468 -77.57 -62.82 -12.09
C LYS A 468 -76.39 -62.93 -11.13
N ARG A 469 -75.59 -64.01 -11.20
CA ARG A 469 -74.32 -64.10 -10.47
C ARG A 469 -73.29 -63.12 -11.02
N GLN A 470 -73.15 -63.03 -12.35
CA GLN A 470 -72.30 -62.05 -13.02
C GLN A 470 -72.78 -60.60 -12.84
N GLU A 471 -74.09 -60.36 -12.68
CA GLU A 471 -74.65 -59.07 -12.29
C GLU A 471 -74.25 -58.69 -10.86
N LEU A 472 -74.47 -59.60 -9.89
CA LEU A 472 -74.08 -59.37 -8.49
C LEU A 472 -72.56 -59.20 -8.33
N GLU A 473 -71.75 -60.03 -8.99
CA GLU A 473 -70.30 -59.90 -9.02
C GLU A 473 -69.85 -58.54 -9.59
N ARG A 474 -70.40 -58.11 -10.74
CA ARG A 474 -70.10 -56.78 -11.29
C ARG A 474 -70.53 -55.66 -10.35
N ARG A 475 -71.65 -55.79 -9.63
CA ARG A 475 -72.10 -54.79 -8.64
C ARG A 475 -71.21 -54.73 -7.41
N ILE A 476 -70.73 -55.87 -6.89
CA ILE A 476 -69.81 -55.91 -5.75
C ILE A 476 -68.42 -55.41 -6.16
N VAL A 477 -67.93 -55.78 -7.34
CA VAL A 477 -66.65 -55.27 -7.88
C VAL A 477 -66.74 -53.76 -8.13
N ALA A 478 -67.87 -53.24 -8.64
CA ALA A 478 -68.08 -51.80 -8.80
C ALA A 478 -68.05 -51.07 -7.44
N ALA A 479 -68.81 -51.55 -6.45
CA ALA A 479 -68.79 -51.01 -5.08
C ALA A 479 -67.38 -51.08 -4.47
N TYR A 480 -66.65 -52.19 -4.67
CA TYR A 480 -65.26 -52.33 -4.23
C TYR A 480 -64.34 -51.28 -4.87
N THR A 481 -64.42 -51.08 -6.19
CA THR A 481 -63.61 -50.06 -6.89
C THR A 481 -63.97 -48.65 -6.46
N GLN A 482 -65.25 -48.38 -6.14
CA GLN A 482 -65.72 -47.11 -5.60
C GLN A 482 -65.15 -46.84 -4.21
N VAL A 483 -65.20 -47.83 -3.31
CA VAL A 483 -64.64 -47.71 -1.94
C VAL A 483 -63.12 -47.58 -1.96
N ASP A 484 -62.39 -48.36 -2.78
CA ASP A 484 -60.93 -48.24 -2.84
C ASP A 484 -60.47 -46.94 -3.52
N SER A 485 -61.20 -46.47 -4.54
CA SER A 485 -60.95 -45.15 -5.14
C SER A 485 -61.22 -44.03 -4.14
N ALA A 486 -62.25 -44.17 -3.29
CA ALA A 486 -62.50 -43.23 -2.19
C ALA A 486 -61.38 -43.29 -1.13
N ARG A 487 -60.87 -44.48 -0.77
CA ARG A 487 -59.72 -44.65 0.14
C ARG A 487 -58.48 -43.95 -0.41
N GLN A 488 -58.07 -44.25 -1.64
CA GLN A 488 -56.91 -43.62 -2.29
C GLN A 488 -57.06 -42.09 -2.38
N THR A 489 -58.25 -41.60 -2.75
CA THR A 489 -58.54 -40.16 -2.79
C THR A 489 -58.48 -39.52 -1.39
N ASN A 490 -58.93 -40.22 -0.35
CA ASN A 490 -58.84 -39.76 1.03
C ASN A 490 -57.39 -39.76 1.55
N GLU A 491 -56.58 -40.76 1.22
CA GLU A 491 -55.15 -40.83 1.55
C GLU A 491 -54.37 -39.69 0.91
N ILE A 492 -54.53 -39.46 -0.40
CA ILE A 492 -53.92 -38.34 -1.13
C ILE A 492 -54.36 -37.00 -0.52
N ARG A 493 -55.65 -36.85 -0.18
CA ARG A 493 -56.15 -35.63 0.47
C ARG A 493 -55.57 -35.44 1.88
N GLN A 494 -55.37 -36.50 2.65
CA GLN A 494 -54.71 -36.43 3.96
C GLN A 494 -53.23 -36.05 3.83
N GLN A 495 -52.51 -36.62 2.86
CA GLN A 495 -51.12 -36.25 2.55
C GLN A 495 -51.02 -34.76 2.18
N GLN A 496 -51.82 -34.29 1.22
CA GLN A 496 -51.89 -32.87 0.82
C GLN A 496 -52.24 -31.94 1.99
N LEU A 497 -53.16 -32.35 2.88
CA LEU A 497 -53.47 -31.58 4.10
C LEU A 497 -52.33 -31.56 5.12
N SER A 498 -51.51 -32.61 5.19
CA SER A 498 -50.32 -32.66 6.05
C SER A 498 -49.17 -31.80 5.50
N GLU A 499 -48.93 -31.84 4.19
CA GLU A 499 -47.97 -30.99 3.48
C GLU A 499 -48.36 -29.52 3.58
N ALA A 500 -49.64 -29.19 3.40
CA ALA A 500 -50.15 -27.83 3.55
C ALA A 500 -49.97 -27.28 4.97
N ARG A 501 -50.12 -28.12 6.00
CA ARG A 501 -49.84 -27.74 7.40
C ARG A 501 -48.35 -27.52 7.64
N ALA A 502 -47.49 -28.47 7.25
CA ALA A 502 -46.05 -28.36 7.42
C ALA A 502 -45.47 -27.13 6.71
N ASN A 503 -45.92 -26.84 5.48
CA ASN A 503 -45.53 -25.63 4.75
C ASN A 503 -45.99 -24.35 5.45
N LEU A 504 -47.19 -24.33 6.03
CA LEU A 504 -47.73 -23.16 6.75
C LEU A 504 -47.01 -22.96 8.10
N GLU A 505 -46.62 -24.04 8.78
CA GLU A 505 -45.82 -23.99 10.00
C GLU A 505 -44.39 -23.51 9.70
N ALA A 506 -43.72 -24.04 8.67
CA ALA A 506 -42.41 -23.56 8.23
C ALA A 506 -42.42 -22.09 7.76
N GLN A 507 -43.53 -21.62 7.16
CA GLN A 507 -43.74 -20.20 6.86
C GLN A 507 -43.85 -19.34 8.13
N ARG A 508 -44.59 -19.81 9.14
CA ARG A 508 -44.71 -19.11 10.45
C ARG A 508 -43.38 -19.04 11.18
N GLU A 509 -42.61 -20.11 11.22
CA GLU A 509 -41.29 -20.14 11.86
C GLU A 509 -40.30 -19.18 11.17
N ARG A 510 -40.26 -19.18 9.83
CA ARG A 510 -39.42 -18.24 9.07
C ARG A 510 -39.83 -16.78 9.30
N LEU A 511 -41.13 -16.49 9.35
CA LEU A 511 -41.62 -15.15 9.70
C LEU A 511 -41.26 -14.78 11.15
N ALA A 512 -41.31 -15.72 12.10
CA ALA A 512 -40.91 -15.47 13.48
C ALA A 512 -39.40 -15.18 13.63
N GLN A 513 -38.55 -15.84 12.83
CA GLN A 513 -37.10 -15.56 12.76
C GLN A 513 -36.84 -14.14 12.24
N VAL A 514 -37.39 -13.79 11.07
CA VAL A 514 -37.23 -12.44 10.48
C VAL A 514 -37.73 -11.33 11.41
N ASN A 515 -38.84 -11.55 12.12
CA ASN A 515 -39.33 -10.60 13.13
C ASN A 515 -38.37 -10.43 14.33
N LEU A 516 -37.63 -11.48 14.72
CA LEU A 516 -36.64 -11.43 15.80
C LEU A 516 -35.35 -10.73 15.36
N GLU A 517 -34.92 -10.99 14.13
CA GLU A 517 -33.79 -10.34 13.46
C GLU A 517 -34.04 -8.83 13.33
N GLU A 518 -35.23 -8.43 12.84
CA GLU A 518 -35.63 -7.01 12.75
C GLU A 518 -35.70 -6.33 14.14
N GLN A 519 -36.21 -7.03 15.17
CA GLN A 519 -36.25 -6.50 16.55
C GLN A 519 -34.84 -6.31 17.14
N ARG A 520 -33.91 -7.23 16.87
CA ARG A 520 -32.51 -7.13 17.30
C ARG A 520 -31.82 -5.95 16.60
N LEU A 521 -31.91 -5.86 15.27
CA LEU A 521 -31.38 -4.74 14.50
C LEU A 521 -31.93 -3.41 15.01
N ARG A 522 -33.25 -3.30 15.19
CA ARG A 522 -33.89 -2.09 15.72
C ARG A 522 -33.35 -1.68 17.08
N THR A 523 -33.11 -2.65 17.97
CA THR A 523 -32.54 -2.41 19.30
C THR A 523 -31.13 -1.81 19.20
N LEU A 524 -30.27 -2.34 18.31
CA LEU A 524 -28.93 -1.80 18.07
C LEU A 524 -28.98 -0.39 17.46
N ILE A 525 -29.88 -0.14 16.49
CA ILE A 525 -30.06 1.18 15.87
C ILE A 525 -30.57 2.24 16.87
N ASP A 526 -31.49 1.86 17.77
CA ASP A 526 -31.96 2.76 18.82
C ASP A 526 -30.89 3.01 19.90
N GLN A 527 -30.01 2.04 20.19
CA GLN A 527 -28.80 2.25 20.99
C GLN A 527 -27.83 3.24 20.31
N VAL A 528 -27.49 3.06 19.03
CA VAL A 528 -26.63 3.98 18.27
C VAL A 528 -27.20 5.40 18.28
N ARG A 529 -28.53 5.58 18.10
CA ARG A 529 -29.15 6.90 18.21
C ARG A 529 -28.97 7.50 19.61
N GLY A 530 -29.15 6.70 20.67
CA GLY A 530 -28.91 7.13 22.05
C GLY A 530 -27.44 7.52 22.33
N LEU A 531 -26.48 6.83 21.72
CA LEU A 531 -25.05 7.11 21.81
C LEU A 531 -24.67 8.40 21.08
N LEU A 532 -25.16 8.60 19.85
CA LEU A 532 -24.97 9.86 19.11
C LEU A 532 -25.60 11.06 19.84
N GLU A 533 -26.74 10.86 20.49
CA GLU A 533 -27.37 11.89 21.35
C GLU A 533 -26.68 12.06 22.72
N ARG A 534 -25.78 11.16 23.17
CA ARG A 534 -24.81 11.48 24.23
C ARG A 534 -23.66 12.31 23.67
N ALA A 535 -23.10 11.87 22.55
CA ALA A 535 -21.94 12.49 21.92
C ALA A 535 -22.17 13.97 21.54
N ARG A 536 -23.35 14.27 20.97
CA ARG A 536 -23.83 15.64 20.68
C ARG A 536 -23.97 16.55 21.91
N ARG A 537 -23.95 15.99 23.13
CA ARG A 537 -23.98 16.72 24.41
C ARG A 537 -22.61 16.79 25.10
N GLY A 538 -21.53 16.44 24.40
CA GLY A 538 -20.14 16.59 24.87
C GLY A 538 -19.49 15.29 25.39
N ASP A 539 -20.16 14.15 25.25
CA ASP A 539 -19.60 12.84 25.61
C ASP A 539 -18.70 12.31 24.48
N VAL A 540 -17.44 12.75 24.47
CA VAL A 540 -16.48 12.50 23.37
C VAL A 540 -16.34 11.02 23.02
N ASN A 541 -16.34 10.15 24.02
CA ASN A 541 -16.20 8.70 23.84
C ASN A 541 -17.44 8.06 23.20
N ALA A 542 -18.63 8.67 23.35
CA ALA A 542 -19.87 8.09 22.86
C ALA A 542 -19.98 8.04 21.31
N TYR A 543 -19.11 8.74 20.57
CA TYR A 543 -18.97 8.51 19.12
C TYR A 543 -18.28 7.18 18.81
N GLU A 544 -17.28 6.78 19.61
CA GLU A 544 -16.57 5.50 19.44
C GLU A 544 -17.43 4.33 19.93
N ASP A 545 -18.18 4.50 21.03
CA ASP A 545 -19.25 3.58 21.44
C ASP A 545 -20.27 3.38 20.29
N ALA A 546 -20.73 4.48 19.66
CA ALA A 546 -21.72 4.44 18.58
C ALA A 546 -21.18 3.70 17.34
N GLU A 547 -19.90 3.89 17.02
CA GLU A 547 -19.23 3.17 15.94
C GLU A 547 -19.14 1.67 16.23
N ALA A 548 -18.76 1.29 17.46
CA ALA A 548 -18.67 -0.12 17.88
C ALA A 548 -20.02 -0.85 17.76
N VAL A 549 -21.10 -0.27 18.28
CA VAL A 549 -22.46 -0.85 18.19
C VAL A 549 -22.96 -0.85 16.74
N SER A 550 -22.61 0.15 15.92
CA SER A 550 -22.95 0.14 14.49
C SER A 550 -22.21 -0.95 13.71
N ARG A 551 -20.96 -1.24 14.06
CA ARG A 551 -20.18 -2.35 13.49
C ARG A 551 -20.69 -3.72 13.94
N GLU A 552 -21.35 -3.82 15.10
CA GLU A 552 -22.10 -5.03 15.49
C GLU A 552 -23.37 -5.19 14.63
N ALA A 553 -24.18 -4.14 14.49
CA ALA A 553 -25.38 -4.15 13.65
C ALA A 553 -25.09 -4.54 12.18
N LEU A 554 -23.96 -4.09 11.62
CA LEU A 554 -23.56 -4.44 10.24
C LEU A 554 -22.94 -5.85 10.11
N ARG A 555 -22.52 -6.48 11.23
CA ARG A 555 -22.10 -7.89 11.26
C ARG A 555 -23.28 -8.84 11.39
N ASP A 556 -24.28 -8.46 12.20
CA ASP A 556 -25.54 -9.18 12.31
C ASP A 556 -26.33 -9.13 11.00
N GLU A 557 -26.36 -7.98 10.32
CA GLU A 557 -27.14 -7.73 9.09
C GLU A 557 -26.28 -7.18 7.93
N PRO A 558 -25.43 -8.01 7.28
CA PRO A 558 -24.53 -7.57 6.22
C PRO A 558 -25.27 -7.02 4.99
N GLY A 559 -24.91 -5.81 4.56
CA GLY A 559 -25.55 -5.13 3.42
C GLY A 559 -26.87 -4.44 3.74
N ASN A 560 -27.34 -4.48 4.99
CA ASN A 560 -28.52 -3.73 5.41
C ASN A 560 -28.24 -2.21 5.37
N GLY A 561 -29.09 -1.47 4.64
CA GLY A 561 -28.92 -0.03 4.43
C GLY A 561 -28.97 0.78 5.73
N THR A 562 -29.78 0.37 6.71
CA THR A 562 -29.93 1.06 8.00
C THR A 562 -28.71 0.84 8.89
N ALA A 563 -28.19 -0.39 8.95
CA ALA A 563 -26.93 -0.69 9.67
C ALA A 563 -25.73 0.03 9.03
N THR A 564 -25.66 0.02 7.70
CA THR A 564 -24.61 0.73 6.94
C THR A 564 -24.67 2.24 7.18
N ALA A 565 -25.87 2.83 7.13
CA ALA A 565 -26.06 4.25 7.40
C ALA A 565 -25.72 4.64 8.85
N ALA A 566 -26.06 3.79 9.84
CA ALA A 566 -25.67 3.99 11.24
C ALA A 566 -24.14 4.02 11.42
N MET A 567 -23.43 3.05 10.81
CA MET A 567 -21.96 3.02 10.83
C MET A 567 -21.37 4.29 10.21
N VAL A 568 -21.76 4.63 8.98
CA VAL A 568 -21.25 5.82 8.28
C VAL A 568 -21.56 7.11 9.06
N MET A 569 -22.75 7.25 9.65
CA MET A 569 -23.11 8.41 10.47
C MET A 569 -22.29 8.51 11.75
N SER A 570 -22.02 7.39 12.42
CA SER A 570 -21.21 7.37 13.65
C SER A 570 -19.75 7.69 13.39
N GLU A 571 -19.13 7.02 12.41
CA GLU A 571 -17.74 7.23 11.98
C GLU A 571 -17.55 8.67 11.48
N ALA A 572 -18.40 9.17 10.58
CA ALA A 572 -18.29 10.53 10.05
C ALA A 572 -18.51 11.60 11.13
N SER A 573 -19.46 11.42 12.05
CA SER A 573 -19.69 12.39 13.14
C SER A 573 -18.52 12.43 14.12
N GLY A 574 -17.95 11.27 14.48
CA GLY A 574 -16.78 11.18 15.35
C GLY A 574 -15.53 11.80 14.75
N GLN A 575 -15.26 11.55 13.46
CA GLN A 575 -14.12 12.17 12.77
C GLN A 575 -14.30 13.68 12.57
N LEU A 576 -15.52 14.14 12.29
CA LEU A 576 -15.83 15.57 12.20
C LEU A 576 -15.65 16.29 13.53
N GLN A 577 -16.07 15.69 14.65
CA GLN A 577 -15.83 16.23 15.99
C GLN A 577 -14.32 16.35 16.27
N LYS A 578 -13.56 15.27 16.05
CA LYS A 578 -12.09 15.25 16.23
C LYS A 578 -11.39 16.32 15.37
N ALA A 579 -11.86 16.57 14.16
CA ALA A 579 -11.36 17.65 13.30
C ALA A 579 -11.65 19.05 13.88
N TYR A 580 -12.85 19.29 14.40
CA TYR A 580 -13.17 20.56 15.07
C TYR A 580 -12.37 20.76 16.37
N ASP A 581 -12.21 19.72 17.18
CA ASP A 581 -11.44 19.76 18.43
C ASP A 581 -9.97 20.12 18.15
N LEU A 582 -9.36 19.52 17.12
CA LEU A 582 -8.01 19.85 16.66
C LEU A 582 -7.89 21.28 16.12
N VAL A 583 -8.92 21.79 15.44
CA VAL A 583 -8.95 23.20 14.98
C VAL A 583 -9.06 24.16 16.16
N SER A 584 -9.90 23.88 17.16
CA SER A 584 -9.99 24.69 18.38
C SER A 584 -8.64 24.69 19.11
N LEU A 585 -8.12 23.50 19.44
CA LEU A 585 -6.86 23.33 20.15
C LEU A 585 -5.70 24.05 19.43
N ARG A 586 -5.62 23.98 18.09
CA ARG A 586 -4.62 24.72 17.32
C ARG A 586 -4.78 26.23 17.46
N ASN A 587 -6.02 26.75 17.40
CA ASN A 587 -6.29 28.18 17.57
C ASN A 587 -5.96 28.64 19.00
N ASP A 588 -6.30 27.84 20.02
CA ASP A 588 -6.00 28.10 21.43
C ASP A 588 -4.48 28.13 21.67
N ARG A 589 -3.74 27.12 21.19
CA ARG A 589 -2.26 27.08 21.28
C ARG A 589 -1.58 28.17 20.45
N PHE A 590 -2.17 28.61 19.35
CA PHE A 590 -1.69 29.76 18.58
C PHE A 590 -1.84 31.06 19.39
N LEU A 591 -2.98 31.28 20.03
CA LEU A 591 -3.19 32.44 20.92
C LEU A 591 -2.29 32.40 22.16
N GLU A 592 -2.10 31.24 22.78
CA GLU A 592 -1.10 31.06 23.86
C GLU A 592 0.32 31.38 23.38
N THR A 593 0.68 30.96 22.16
CA THR A 593 2.01 31.24 21.58
C THR A 593 2.21 32.73 21.34
N LEU A 594 1.20 33.43 20.78
CA LEU A 594 1.24 34.88 20.65
C LEU A 594 1.32 35.58 22.01
N TYR A 595 0.58 35.10 23.02
CA TYR A 595 0.71 35.61 24.40
C TYR A 595 2.12 35.42 24.97
N GLN A 596 2.78 34.28 24.73
CA GLN A 596 4.17 34.07 25.15
C GLN A 596 5.15 34.99 24.39
N VAL A 597 4.90 35.26 23.11
CA VAL A 597 5.67 36.24 22.32
C VAL A 597 5.52 37.64 22.93
N GLU A 598 4.29 38.12 23.17
CA GLU A 598 4.05 39.42 23.82
C GLU A 598 4.66 39.48 25.23
N LEU A 599 4.51 38.41 26.03
CA LEU A 599 5.12 38.30 27.36
C LEU A 599 6.65 38.40 27.32
N SER A 600 7.29 37.85 26.28
CA SER A 600 8.75 37.97 26.08
C SER A 600 9.19 39.35 25.57
N HIS A 601 8.27 40.18 25.08
CA HIS A 601 8.50 41.60 24.78
C HIS A 601 8.28 42.52 25.99
N VAL A 602 7.72 42.02 27.10
CA VAL A 602 7.67 42.78 28.36
C VAL A 602 9.07 42.81 28.97
N PRO A 603 9.73 43.99 29.06
CA PRO A 603 11.04 44.07 29.68
C PRO A 603 10.89 43.82 31.19
N PHE A 604 11.66 42.86 31.72
CA PHE A 604 11.83 42.75 33.16
C PHE A 604 12.67 43.94 33.67
N PRO A 605 12.34 44.53 34.83
CA PRO A 605 13.17 45.57 35.42
C PRO A 605 14.52 44.97 35.86
N ASP A 606 15.62 45.70 35.62
CA ASP A 606 16.97 45.34 36.07
C ASP A 606 17.20 45.63 37.57
N GLU A 607 16.11 45.87 38.31
CA GLU A 607 16.07 45.97 39.78
C GLU A 607 15.10 44.89 40.31
N PRO A 608 15.59 43.82 40.98
CA PRO A 608 17.01 43.50 41.21
C PRO A 608 17.71 42.96 39.95
N PRO A 609 19.03 43.21 39.79
CA PRO A 609 19.79 42.77 38.62
C PRO A 609 19.93 41.25 38.55
N VAL A 610 20.24 40.73 37.36
CA VAL A 610 20.38 39.28 37.09
C VAL A 610 21.43 38.63 38.00
N GLN A 611 20.96 37.95 39.05
CA GLN A 611 21.82 37.25 40.00
C GLN A 611 22.27 35.90 39.44
N TYR A 612 23.48 35.86 38.88
CA TYR A 612 24.17 34.60 38.60
C TYR A 612 24.37 33.78 39.89
N PRO A 613 24.35 32.44 39.81
CA PRO A 613 24.70 31.59 40.94
C PRO A 613 26.07 31.95 41.54
N PRO A 614 26.27 31.88 42.86
CA PRO A 614 27.53 32.24 43.49
C PRO A 614 28.67 31.35 43.01
N ALA A 615 29.90 31.86 43.10
CA ALA A 615 31.09 31.24 42.49
C ALA A 615 31.35 29.78 42.90
N ASP A 616 30.88 29.35 44.08
CA ASP A 616 31.01 27.97 44.55
C ASP A 616 30.12 26.99 43.76
N VAL A 617 28.96 27.44 43.26
CA VAL A 617 28.10 26.65 42.36
C VAL A 617 28.81 26.45 41.01
N TRP A 618 29.40 27.51 40.46
CA TRP A 618 30.22 27.42 39.24
C TRP A 618 31.45 26.54 39.42
N ARG A 619 32.11 26.61 40.58
CA ARG A 619 33.25 25.73 40.92
C ARG A 619 32.82 24.26 40.99
N ALA A 620 31.70 23.97 41.66
CA ALA A 620 31.15 22.61 41.75
C ALA A 620 30.74 22.05 40.38
N LEU A 621 30.11 22.86 39.52
CA LEU A 621 29.80 22.48 38.13
C LEU A 621 31.08 22.23 37.31
N SER A 622 32.11 23.07 37.47
CA SER A 622 33.38 22.94 36.76
C SER A 622 34.15 21.67 37.16
N ILE A 623 34.15 21.32 38.45
CA ILE A 623 34.78 20.08 38.96
C ILE A 623 34.07 18.86 38.37
N LYS A 624 32.74 18.79 38.50
CA LYS A 624 31.93 17.67 37.96
C LYS A 624 32.08 17.50 36.44
N ARG A 625 32.21 18.60 35.68
CA ARG A 625 32.53 18.54 34.24
C ARG A 625 33.93 17.99 34.01
N LYS A 626 34.96 18.50 34.71
CA LYS A 626 36.34 18.02 34.57
C LYS A 626 36.49 16.53 34.90
N GLU A 627 35.77 16.02 35.89
CA GLU A 627 35.74 14.58 36.19
C GLU A 627 35.07 13.78 35.07
N LYS A 628 33.88 14.21 34.62
CA LYS A 628 33.08 13.50 33.61
C LYS A 628 33.72 13.47 32.21
N TYR A 629 34.48 14.50 31.84
CA TYR A 629 35.04 14.69 30.50
C TYR A 629 36.58 14.59 30.45
N LYS A 630 37.21 13.94 31.44
CA LYS A 630 38.67 13.67 31.44
C LYS A 630 39.04 12.59 30.43
N SER A 631 39.34 13.00 29.20
CA SER A 631 40.02 12.23 28.13
C SER A 631 39.58 10.76 28.00
N LEU A 632 38.54 10.49 27.22
CA LEU A 632 38.10 9.12 26.93
C LEU A 632 39.17 8.37 26.11
N SER A 633 39.66 7.26 26.65
CA SER A 633 40.45 6.28 25.90
C SER A 633 39.53 5.45 25.01
N LEU A 634 39.96 5.13 23.78
CA LEU A 634 39.24 4.18 22.92
C LEU A 634 39.37 2.72 23.40
N ARG A 635 40.37 2.41 24.23
CA ARG A 635 40.51 1.09 24.85
C ARG A 635 39.59 1.01 26.07
N SER A 636 38.83 -0.08 26.17
CA SER A 636 38.11 -0.44 27.40
C SER A 636 39.13 -0.77 28.50
N ILE A 637 39.48 0.23 29.30
CA ILE A 637 40.33 0.08 30.47
C ILE A 637 39.61 -0.85 31.46
N LYS A 638 40.29 -1.90 31.94
CA LYS A 638 39.73 -2.80 32.93
C LYS A 638 39.72 -2.13 34.31
N PRO A 639 38.77 -2.45 35.23
CA PRO A 639 38.73 -1.85 36.56
C PRO A 639 40.03 -1.98 37.39
N VAL A 640 40.81 -3.04 37.16
CA VAL A 640 42.14 -3.22 37.77
C VAL A 640 43.17 -2.24 37.18
N GLU A 641 43.14 -2.00 35.87
CA GLU A 641 44.07 -1.08 35.20
C GLU A 641 43.76 0.38 35.55
N GLU A 642 42.47 0.76 35.63
CA GLU A 642 42.02 2.07 36.13
C GLU A 642 42.45 2.31 37.59
N TRP A 643 42.35 1.26 38.42
CA TRP A 643 42.83 1.31 39.81
C TRP A 643 44.36 1.46 39.90
N LEU A 644 45.13 0.75 39.07
CA LEU A 644 46.59 0.91 39.00
C LEU A 644 47.00 2.31 38.53
N GLU A 645 46.37 2.85 37.48
CA GLU A 645 46.61 4.24 37.04
C GLU A 645 46.34 5.24 38.17
N LYS A 646 45.25 5.05 38.93
CA LYS A 646 44.90 5.90 40.07
C LYS A 646 45.92 5.79 41.22
N LYS A 647 46.41 4.59 41.55
CA LYS A 647 47.37 4.41 42.64
C LYS A 647 48.75 5.00 42.37
N LEU A 648 49.17 5.09 41.10
CA LEU A 648 50.39 5.83 40.73
C LEU A 648 50.36 7.30 41.17
N ASP A 649 49.19 7.94 41.13
CA ASP A 649 49.01 9.36 41.48
C ASP A 649 48.70 9.58 42.98
N GLU A 650 48.55 8.51 43.77
CA GLU A 650 48.38 8.59 45.23
C GLU A 650 49.75 8.59 45.96
N PRO A 651 49.86 9.19 47.17
CA PRO A 651 51.06 9.11 48.00
C PRO A 651 51.33 7.67 48.47
N LEU A 652 52.60 7.32 48.69
CA LEU A 652 52.99 6.03 49.28
C LEU A 652 52.36 5.88 50.68
N PRO A 653 51.55 4.83 50.95
CA PRO A 653 50.85 4.67 52.23
C PRO A 653 51.77 4.30 53.40
N ARG A 654 53.01 3.89 53.09
CA ARG A 654 54.08 3.65 54.07
C ARG A 654 55.34 4.39 53.62
N ALA A 655 56.09 4.94 54.57
CA ALA A 655 57.39 5.52 54.28
C ALA A 655 58.33 4.44 53.76
N LEU A 656 58.86 4.65 52.56
CA LEU A 656 59.85 3.77 51.92
C LEU A 656 61.24 4.21 52.38
N SER A 657 61.91 3.41 53.20
CA SER A 657 63.22 3.76 53.77
C SER A 657 64.13 2.53 53.81
N TYR A 658 65.05 2.47 52.86
CA TYR A 658 66.01 1.39 52.61
C TYR A 658 67.44 1.97 52.58
N PRO A 659 68.19 1.91 53.70
CA PRO A 659 69.56 2.40 53.76
C PRO A 659 70.56 1.39 53.17
N GLY A 660 71.60 1.87 52.50
CA GLY A 660 72.60 1.05 51.81
C GLY A 660 72.09 0.41 50.52
N ASP A 661 72.86 -0.54 49.99
CA ASP A 661 72.54 -1.29 48.77
C ASP A 661 71.44 -2.34 49.05
N ASN A 662 70.31 -2.21 48.37
CA ASN A 662 69.17 -3.13 48.49
C ASN A 662 68.66 -3.54 47.10
N SER A 663 68.06 -4.72 46.97
CA SER A 663 67.57 -5.23 45.69
C SER A 663 66.36 -4.43 45.18
N LEU A 664 66.37 -4.06 43.89
CA LEU A 664 65.24 -3.40 43.23
C LEU A 664 63.96 -4.23 43.36
N GLY A 665 64.06 -5.55 43.23
CA GLY A 665 62.95 -6.49 43.39
C GLY A 665 62.36 -6.51 44.80
N GLU A 666 63.17 -6.29 45.84
CA GLU A 666 62.67 -6.16 47.22
C GLU A 666 61.88 -4.86 47.41
N ILE A 667 62.45 -3.74 46.96
CA ILE A 667 61.84 -2.40 47.04
C ILE A 667 60.49 -2.37 46.31
N LEU A 668 60.42 -2.95 45.10
CA LEU A 668 59.19 -3.01 44.30
C LEU A 668 58.13 -3.94 44.93
N ARG A 669 58.54 -5.07 45.53
CA ARG A 669 57.61 -5.96 46.26
C ARG A 669 57.01 -5.25 47.47
N PHE A 670 57.80 -4.50 48.24
CA PHE A 670 57.29 -3.71 49.37
C PHE A 670 56.23 -2.69 48.94
N ILE A 671 56.44 -1.99 47.83
CA ILE A 671 55.46 -1.04 47.27
C ILE A 671 54.18 -1.78 46.84
N ALA A 672 54.32 -2.92 46.15
CA ALA A 672 53.17 -3.72 45.70
C ALA A 672 52.35 -4.29 46.87
N ASP A 673 53.01 -4.78 47.92
CA ASP A 673 52.35 -5.30 49.14
C ASP A 673 51.65 -4.18 49.92
N ALA A 674 52.25 -3.00 50.00
CA ALA A 674 51.67 -1.84 50.69
C ALA A 674 50.33 -1.40 50.06
N TYR A 675 50.26 -1.31 48.73
CA TYR A 675 48.99 -0.99 48.04
C TYR A 675 48.02 -2.19 47.96
N THR A 676 48.52 -3.43 47.94
CA THR A 676 47.67 -4.64 48.00
C THR A 676 46.95 -4.76 49.36
N ALA A 677 47.59 -4.37 50.46
CA ALA A 677 46.98 -4.40 51.79
C ALA A 677 45.84 -3.39 51.99
N GLU A 678 45.79 -2.33 51.17
CA GLU A 678 44.82 -1.23 51.26
C GLU A 678 43.87 -1.16 50.04
N GLY A 679 44.05 -2.06 49.07
CA GLY A 679 43.34 -2.06 47.78
C GLY A 679 42.23 -3.11 47.68
N PRO A 680 41.22 -2.89 46.80
CA PRO A 680 40.27 -3.93 46.39
C PRO A 680 40.86 -4.95 45.41
N TYR A 681 42.09 -4.73 44.92
CA TYR A 681 42.79 -5.57 43.95
C TYR A 681 44.24 -5.79 44.39
N THR A 682 44.85 -6.88 43.92
CA THR A 682 46.27 -7.17 44.13
C THR A 682 47.13 -6.38 43.15
N MET A 683 48.01 -5.52 43.64
CA MET A 683 49.05 -4.90 42.83
C MET A 683 50.14 -5.94 42.54
N ARG A 684 50.57 -6.04 41.28
CA ARG A 684 51.69 -6.89 40.86
C ARG A 684 52.65 -6.06 40.03
N ILE A 685 53.86 -5.89 40.52
CA ILE A 685 54.96 -5.29 39.77
C ILE A 685 55.85 -6.44 39.28
N ILE A 686 56.05 -6.54 37.97
CA ILE A 686 56.83 -7.60 37.31
C ILE A 686 57.82 -7.00 36.31
N LEU A 687 58.83 -7.78 35.90
CA LEU A 687 59.69 -7.44 34.77
C LEU A 687 58.92 -7.62 33.44
N ASP A 688 59.20 -6.78 32.46
CA ASP A 688 58.79 -6.99 31.08
C ASP A 688 59.72 -8.00 30.38
N GLU A 689 59.36 -9.28 30.42
CA GLU A 689 60.07 -10.35 29.70
C GLU A 689 60.00 -10.21 28.16
N SER A 690 59.21 -9.26 27.62
CA SER A 690 59.13 -8.96 26.18
C SER A 690 59.98 -7.78 25.73
N ASP A 691 60.59 -7.05 26.65
CA ASP A 691 61.57 -6.00 26.36
C ASP A 691 62.92 -6.64 25.95
N PRO A 692 63.58 -6.16 24.87
CA PRO A 692 64.78 -6.80 24.32
C PRO A 692 66.04 -6.62 25.19
N ASP A 693 66.13 -5.57 26.01
CA ASP A 693 67.29 -5.27 26.85
C ASP A 693 67.16 -5.88 28.26
N LEU A 694 65.93 -6.23 28.66
CA LEU A 694 65.60 -6.83 29.95
C LEU A 694 65.31 -8.34 29.88
N GLY A 695 64.65 -8.81 28.82
CA GLY A 695 64.15 -10.18 28.68
C GLY A 695 65.24 -11.26 28.68
N GLU A 696 66.49 -10.93 28.34
CA GLU A 696 67.63 -11.85 28.45
C GLU A 696 67.98 -12.22 29.90
N LYS A 697 67.48 -11.48 30.90
CA LYS A 697 67.80 -11.66 32.33
C LYS A 697 66.54 -11.68 33.21
N PRO A 698 65.83 -12.81 33.34
CA PRO A 698 64.65 -12.91 34.19
C PRO A 698 64.86 -12.53 35.67
N THR A 699 66.09 -12.60 36.17
CA THR A 699 66.49 -12.18 37.53
C THR A 699 66.87 -10.71 37.65
N PHE A 700 66.78 -9.90 36.59
CA PHE A 700 67.26 -8.51 36.54
C PHE A 700 66.79 -7.64 37.71
N LEU A 701 65.52 -7.76 38.13
CA LEU A 701 65.01 -7.01 39.28
C LEU A 701 65.68 -7.43 40.60
N ASP A 702 65.97 -8.72 40.77
CA ASP A 702 66.58 -9.24 42.01
C ASP A 702 68.09 -8.96 42.06
N ASP A 703 68.78 -9.07 40.93
CA ASP A 703 70.23 -8.81 40.79
C ASP A 703 70.57 -7.31 40.89
N THR A 704 69.70 -6.42 40.39
CA THR A 704 69.94 -4.97 40.37
C THR A 704 69.88 -4.36 41.78
N GLN A 705 71.00 -3.79 42.22
CA GLN A 705 71.09 -3.11 43.52
C GLN A 705 70.83 -1.61 43.39
N VAL A 706 70.10 -1.06 44.36
CA VAL A 706 69.75 0.36 44.46
C VAL A 706 70.17 0.86 45.85
N ALA A 707 71.07 1.85 45.88
CA ALA A 707 71.58 2.45 47.11
C ALA A 707 70.65 3.55 47.65
N ASP A 708 70.49 3.59 48.98
CA ASP A 708 69.95 4.71 49.77
C ASP A 708 68.62 5.29 49.23
N VAL A 709 67.52 4.59 49.49
CA VAL A 709 66.16 4.99 49.08
C VAL A 709 65.36 5.42 50.31
N ASP A 710 65.26 6.73 50.54
CA ASP A 710 64.38 7.33 51.56
C ASP A 710 63.38 8.27 50.89
N LEU A 711 62.13 7.81 50.75
CA LEU A 711 61.09 8.41 49.90
C LEU A 711 59.75 8.51 50.64
N ALA A 712 59.73 9.21 51.77
CA ALA A 712 58.53 9.43 52.57
C ALA A 712 57.60 10.51 51.96
N GLY A 713 56.29 10.21 51.87
CA GLY A 713 55.24 11.20 51.59
C GLY A 713 55.11 11.66 50.13
N ILE A 714 55.87 11.09 49.20
CA ILE A 714 55.74 11.37 47.76
C ILE A 714 54.75 10.41 47.08
N THR A 715 54.31 10.76 45.86
CA THR A 715 53.48 9.91 44.99
C THR A 715 54.23 8.66 44.52
N MET A 716 53.50 7.55 44.35
CA MET A 716 54.07 6.29 43.85
C MET A 716 54.78 6.46 42.50
N ARG A 717 54.21 7.24 41.58
CA ARG A 717 54.81 7.57 40.27
C ARG A 717 56.21 8.17 40.42
N ASN A 718 56.33 9.23 41.22
CA ASN A 718 57.60 9.92 41.45
C ASN A 718 58.58 9.07 42.27
N ALA A 719 58.08 8.18 43.13
CA ALA A 719 58.92 7.23 43.85
C ALA A 719 59.57 6.22 42.89
N LEU A 720 58.79 5.61 42.00
CA LEU A 720 59.30 4.71 40.97
C LEU A 720 60.31 5.41 40.06
N GLU A 721 60.00 6.62 39.59
CA GLU A 721 60.91 7.45 38.79
C GLU A 721 62.26 7.70 39.49
N LEU A 722 62.26 8.04 40.78
CA LEU A 722 63.48 8.28 41.56
C LEU A 722 64.24 6.98 41.93
N ILE A 723 63.57 5.83 41.98
CA ILE A 723 64.19 4.52 42.15
C ILE A 723 64.85 4.08 40.85
N PHE A 724 64.15 4.21 39.72
CA PHE A 724 64.65 3.87 38.39
C PHE A 724 65.83 4.76 37.97
N ALA A 725 65.80 6.06 38.27
CA ALA A 725 66.91 6.98 37.98
C ALA A 725 68.22 6.68 38.75
N LYS A 726 68.22 5.73 39.70
CA LYS A 726 69.43 5.21 40.35
C LYS A 726 70.04 3.99 39.61
N VAL A 727 69.28 3.33 38.75
CA VAL A 727 69.76 2.26 37.86
C VAL A 727 70.48 2.89 36.68
N LYS A 728 71.78 2.59 36.52
CA LYS A 728 72.65 3.36 35.60
C LYS A 728 72.75 2.80 34.19
N ASP A 729 72.45 1.52 34.01
CA ASP A 729 72.71 0.81 32.76
C ASP A 729 71.49 0.85 31.81
N ASN A 730 70.26 0.91 32.36
CA ASN A 730 69.00 0.90 31.61
C ASN A 730 68.09 2.04 32.09
N GLU A 731 67.53 2.83 31.16
CA GLU A 731 66.47 3.81 31.48
C GLU A 731 65.13 3.09 31.69
N LEU A 732 64.81 2.76 32.95
CA LEU A 732 63.60 2.02 33.32
C LEU A 732 62.38 2.94 33.50
N THR A 733 61.21 2.44 33.12
CA THR A 733 59.91 3.03 33.39
C THR A 733 58.88 1.94 33.71
N VAL A 734 57.63 2.36 33.96
CA VAL A 734 56.51 1.46 34.29
C VAL A 734 55.34 1.68 33.34
N MET A 735 54.85 0.58 32.76
CA MET A 735 53.65 0.53 31.95
C MET A 735 52.58 -0.37 32.58
N ILE A 736 51.29 -0.08 32.33
CA ILE A 736 50.16 -0.90 32.81
C ILE A 736 49.54 -1.64 31.63
N LYS A 737 49.67 -2.97 31.63
CA LYS A 737 49.25 -3.87 30.55
C LYS A 737 48.85 -5.20 31.17
N ASN A 738 47.80 -5.84 30.66
CA ASN A 738 47.33 -7.16 31.13
C ASN A 738 47.01 -7.22 32.64
N GLU A 739 46.40 -6.16 33.20
CA GLU A 739 46.08 -6.05 34.65
C GLU A 739 47.30 -6.04 35.61
N VAL A 740 48.53 -5.93 35.08
CA VAL A 740 49.77 -5.88 35.86
C VAL A 740 50.59 -4.63 35.54
N MET A 741 51.51 -4.31 36.45
CA MET A 741 52.45 -3.21 36.32
C MET A 741 53.80 -3.76 35.87
N MET A 742 54.20 -3.45 34.64
CA MET A 742 55.40 -4.02 34.01
C MET A 742 56.53 -2.98 34.03
N VAL A 743 57.68 -3.36 34.60
CA VAL A 743 58.93 -2.61 34.56
C VAL A 743 59.62 -2.92 33.23
N THR A 744 59.77 -1.89 32.39
CA THR A 744 60.21 -1.97 30.99
C THR A 744 61.16 -0.82 30.69
N THR A 745 61.86 -0.80 29.56
CA THR A 745 62.67 0.38 29.18
C THR A 745 61.77 1.54 28.69
N VAL A 746 62.27 2.78 28.79
CA VAL A 746 61.61 3.95 28.19
C VAL A 746 61.40 3.75 26.68
N ALA A 747 62.38 3.19 25.98
CA ALA A 747 62.30 2.88 24.56
C ALA A 747 61.16 1.90 24.21
N THR A 748 61.00 0.83 24.98
CA THR A 748 59.88 -0.12 24.80
C THR A 748 58.54 0.51 25.15
N ALA A 749 58.46 1.33 26.20
CA ALA A 749 57.23 2.01 26.60
C ALA A 749 56.73 3.06 25.60
N GLU A 750 57.64 3.80 24.95
CA GLU A 750 57.32 4.83 23.96
C GLU A 750 57.15 4.29 22.52
N SER A 751 57.34 2.98 22.30
CA SER A 751 57.17 2.34 20.99
C SER A 751 55.73 2.40 20.47
N GLU A 752 55.56 2.46 19.13
CA GLU A 752 54.24 2.61 18.47
C GLU A 752 53.23 1.51 18.85
N GLU A 753 53.69 0.31 19.23
CA GLU A 753 52.84 -0.81 19.68
C GLU A 753 52.29 -0.64 21.11
N ASN A 754 52.93 0.19 21.93
CA ASN A 754 52.57 0.43 23.34
C ASN A 754 51.90 1.80 23.58
N LEU A 755 52.04 2.76 22.66
CA LEU A 755 51.38 4.06 22.74
C LEU A 755 49.84 3.95 22.69
N VAL A 756 49.15 4.67 23.57
CA VAL A 756 47.69 4.67 23.68
C VAL A 756 47.08 5.97 23.16
N THR A 757 46.29 5.88 22.09
CA THR A 757 45.54 7.02 21.52
C THR A 757 44.50 7.56 22.50
N ARG A 758 44.84 8.64 23.22
CA ARG A 758 43.91 9.39 24.08
C ARG A 758 43.16 10.44 23.26
N ILE A 759 41.84 10.46 23.35
CA ILE A 759 40.99 11.43 22.64
C ILE A 759 40.46 12.49 23.61
N TYR A 760 40.50 13.75 23.19
CA TYR A 760 39.81 14.84 23.84
C TYR A 760 38.41 14.97 23.23
N ASP A 761 37.37 14.86 24.06
CA ASP A 761 36.00 15.09 23.61
C ASP A 761 35.77 16.58 23.32
N VAL A 762 35.64 16.91 22.04
CA VAL A 762 35.38 18.28 21.56
C VAL A 762 33.89 18.52 21.28
N ALA A 763 32.98 17.66 21.73
CA ALA A 763 31.54 17.86 21.55
C ALA A 763 31.02 19.20 22.11
N ASP A 764 31.65 19.76 23.16
CA ASP A 764 31.32 21.09 23.71
C ASP A 764 31.73 22.25 22.77
N LEU A 765 32.72 22.03 21.89
CA LEU A 765 33.12 22.95 20.80
C LEU A 765 32.31 22.73 19.51
N VAL A 766 31.75 21.53 19.32
CA VAL A 766 30.89 21.18 18.18
C VAL A 766 29.41 21.11 18.61
N VAL A 767 29.02 21.90 19.61
CA VAL A 767 27.62 22.27 19.79
C VAL A 767 27.26 23.22 18.65
N ILE A 768 26.77 22.66 17.55
CA ILE A 768 25.95 23.43 16.60
C ILE A 768 24.75 23.91 17.40
N THR A 769 24.74 25.19 17.77
CA THR A 769 23.61 25.83 18.42
C THR A 769 22.49 26.00 17.39
N GLN A 770 21.81 24.90 17.07
CA GLN A 770 20.43 24.98 16.63
C GLN A 770 19.67 25.78 17.69
N PRO A 771 19.03 26.91 17.33
CA PRO A 771 18.29 27.70 18.29
C PRO A 771 17.00 26.97 18.67
N GLY A 772 17.10 26.09 19.68
CA GLY A 772 15.93 25.63 20.41
C GLY A 772 15.19 26.85 20.96
N MET A 773 13.88 26.92 20.73
CA MET A 773 13.03 28.03 21.18
C MET A 773 13.19 28.23 22.69
N GLY A 774 13.82 29.34 23.12
CA GLY A 774 14.38 29.43 24.48
C GLY A 774 14.78 30.83 24.97
N GLY A 775 14.14 31.90 24.47
CA GLY A 775 14.22 33.26 25.04
C GLY A 775 15.42 34.13 24.65
N GLY A 776 15.34 35.43 24.97
CA GLY A 776 16.52 36.31 25.05
C GLY A 776 16.88 37.16 23.81
N MET A 777 16.00 38.10 23.45
CA MET A 777 16.29 39.44 22.92
C MET A 777 17.79 39.83 22.77
N GLY A 778 18.25 40.09 21.52
CA GLY A 778 19.58 40.68 21.24
C GLY A 778 19.75 41.05 19.77
N GLY A 779 20.07 42.32 19.47
CA GLY A 779 20.11 42.84 18.09
C GLY A 779 21.48 42.77 17.40
N GLY A 780 21.48 42.70 16.06
CA GLY A 780 22.67 42.79 15.21
C GLY A 780 22.31 43.27 13.80
N MET A 781 22.83 44.42 13.37
CA MET A 781 22.38 45.16 12.18
C MET A 781 23.42 45.16 11.06
N GLY A 782 23.00 44.88 9.81
CA GLY A 782 23.76 45.16 8.59
C GLY A 782 23.76 44.03 7.54
N GLY A 783 23.64 44.29 6.23
CA GLY A 783 23.37 45.59 5.60
C GLY A 783 23.58 45.62 4.08
N MET A 784 22.51 45.44 3.29
CA MET A 784 22.38 45.74 1.85
C MET A 784 20.88 45.61 1.49
N GLY A 785 20.28 46.36 0.57
CA GLY A 785 20.70 47.55 -0.18
C GLY A 785 19.43 48.28 -0.69
N GLY A 786 19.49 49.59 -0.95
CA GLY A 786 18.28 50.40 -1.15
C GLY A 786 17.54 50.19 -2.48
N GLY A 787 16.21 50.13 -2.42
CA GLY A 787 15.28 50.21 -3.57
C GLY A 787 14.10 51.11 -3.21
N MET A 788 13.73 52.05 -4.09
CA MET A 788 12.88 53.21 -3.76
C MET A 788 11.61 53.28 -4.62
N GLY A 789 10.46 53.55 -3.99
CA GLY A 789 9.24 54.03 -4.66
C GLY A 789 8.08 53.04 -4.69
N GLY A 790 6.88 53.50 -4.31
CA GLY A 790 5.64 52.70 -4.27
C GLY A 790 4.57 53.33 -3.39
N MET A 791 3.99 54.45 -3.83
CA MET A 791 3.06 55.27 -3.01
C MET A 791 1.60 55.06 -3.41
N GLY A 792 0.72 54.97 -2.41
CA GLY A 792 -0.75 54.90 -2.54
C GLY A 792 -1.30 53.49 -2.30
N GLY A 793 -2.47 53.30 -1.68
CA GLY A 793 -3.46 54.29 -1.22
C GLY A 793 -4.83 54.05 -1.86
N GLY A 794 -5.70 53.29 -1.19
CA GLY A 794 -7.04 52.95 -1.70
C GLY A 794 -7.96 52.47 -0.58
N MET A 795 -8.88 53.33 -0.17
CA MET A 795 -9.84 53.08 0.92
C MET A 795 -11.27 53.04 0.35
N GLY A 796 -12.08 52.07 0.80
CA GLY A 796 -13.53 52.04 0.57
C GLY A 796 -14.04 50.80 -0.16
N GLY A 797 -15.08 50.16 0.39
CA GLY A 797 -15.67 48.93 -0.19
C GLY A 797 -16.57 48.14 0.77
N MET A 798 -17.43 48.82 1.55
CA MET A 798 -18.33 48.16 2.50
C MET A 798 -19.71 47.88 1.87
N GLY A 799 -20.17 46.64 1.93
CA GLY A 799 -21.56 46.24 1.63
C GLY A 799 -21.68 45.03 0.71
N GLY A 800 -22.26 43.93 1.21
CA GLY A 800 -22.40 42.68 0.43
C GLY A 800 -22.85 41.46 1.25
N MET A 801 -23.99 41.55 1.93
CA MET A 801 -24.55 40.44 2.72
C MET A 801 -25.69 39.75 1.95
N GLY A 802 -25.54 38.46 1.60
CA GLY A 802 -26.66 37.65 1.10
C GLY A 802 -26.25 36.42 0.28
N GLY A 803 -26.82 35.26 0.61
CA GLY A 803 -26.67 33.99 -0.13
C GLY A 803 -25.36 33.24 0.17
N GLY A 804 -25.34 31.94 0.47
CA GLY A 804 -26.41 30.94 0.45
C GLY A 804 -26.33 30.04 -0.79
N GLY A 805 -25.28 29.22 -0.87
CA GLY A 805 -25.03 28.31 -1.99
C GLY A 805 -24.01 27.25 -1.61
N MET A 806 -24.47 26.21 -0.90
CA MET A 806 -23.62 25.11 -0.43
C MET A 806 -23.31 24.15 -1.59
N GLY A 807 -22.13 24.32 -2.21
CA GLY A 807 -21.66 23.43 -3.27
C GLY A 807 -21.45 22.01 -2.76
N GLY A 808 -22.00 21.03 -3.48
CA GLY A 808 -21.95 19.62 -3.06
C GLY A 808 -20.52 19.05 -3.15
N MET A 809 -20.00 18.57 -2.02
CA MET A 809 -18.75 17.83 -1.98
C MET A 809 -19.05 16.34 -2.18
N GLY A 810 -18.66 15.78 -3.33
CA GLY A 810 -18.96 14.40 -3.71
C GLY A 810 -18.25 13.38 -2.81
N GLY A 811 -18.98 12.40 -2.30
CA GLY A 811 -18.41 11.31 -1.51
C GLY A 811 -17.65 10.31 -2.38
N GLY A 812 -16.33 10.18 -2.17
CA GLY A 812 -15.53 9.11 -2.73
C GLY A 812 -15.77 7.79 -1.98
N GLY A 813 -16.07 6.71 -2.70
CA GLY A 813 -16.48 5.42 -2.12
C GLY A 813 -15.38 4.73 -1.29
N MET A 814 -15.81 4.06 -0.22
CA MET A 814 -14.97 3.27 0.69
C MET A 814 -14.91 1.81 0.23
N GLY A 815 -13.71 1.24 0.12
CA GLY A 815 -13.51 -0.20 -0.12
C GLY A 815 -12.02 -0.55 -0.34
N GLY A 816 -11.50 -1.67 0.17
CA GLY A 816 -12.10 -2.61 1.12
C GLY A 816 -11.09 -3.67 1.58
N MET A 817 -11.15 -4.04 2.87
CA MET A 817 -10.52 -5.18 3.57
C MET A 817 -9.19 -5.79 3.03
N GLY A 818 -8.13 -5.74 3.85
CA GLY A 818 -6.86 -6.44 3.61
C GLY A 818 -6.03 -6.68 4.87
N GLY A 819 -6.65 -7.15 5.96
CA GLY A 819 -6.01 -7.29 7.27
C GLY A 819 -5.17 -8.56 7.43
N GLY A 820 -3.85 -8.43 7.55
CA GLY A 820 -2.93 -9.50 7.96
C GLY A 820 -2.50 -9.34 9.42
N MET A 821 -2.89 -10.28 10.29
CA MET A 821 -2.41 -10.30 11.69
C MET A 821 -0.99 -10.86 11.79
N PHE A 822 -0.12 -10.18 12.54
CA PHE A 822 1.07 -10.79 13.14
C PHE A 822 0.99 -10.63 14.67
N SER A 823 1.02 -11.75 15.37
CA SER A 823 0.99 -11.81 16.83
C SER A 823 2.39 -11.62 17.41
N VAL A 824 2.58 -10.56 18.20
CA VAL A 824 3.77 -10.41 19.05
C VAL A 824 3.51 -11.17 20.37
N PRO A 825 4.41 -12.05 20.83
CA PRO A 825 4.24 -12.74 22.11
C PRO A 825 4.35 -11.75 23.28
N ALA A 826 3.47 -11.88 24.26
CA ALA A 826 3.43 -11.00 25.42
C ALA A 826 4.62 -11.24 26.36
N VAL A 827 5.35 -10.16 26.69
CA VAL A 827 6.35 -10.17 27.77
C VAL A 827 5.61 -10.04 29.12
N PRO A 828 5.86 -10.90 30.12
CA PRO A 828 5.19 -10.81 31.41
C PRO A 828 5.65 -9.56 32.18
N ALA A 829 4.69 -8.80 32.73
CA ALA A 829 4.97 -7.59 33.48
C ALA A 829 5.48 -7.90 34.90
N THR A 830 6.63 -7.35 35.27
CA THR A 830 7.16 -7.40 36.64
C THR A 830 6.30 -6.53 37.58
N PRO A 831 5.83 -7.03 38.73
CA PRO A 831 5.03 -6.24 39.66
C PRO A 831 5.85 -5.13 40.34
N ALA A 832 5.27 -3.93 40.44
CA ALA A 832 5.90 -2.79 41.10
C ALA A 832 5.88 -2.93 42.64
N ALA A 833 6.95 -2.47 43.30
CA ALA A 833 7.06 -2.46 44.76
C ALA A 833 6.16 -1.38 45.39
N PRO A 834 5.60 -1.61 46.61
CA PRO A 834 4.71 -0.65 47.26
C PRO A 834 5.46 0.59 47.78
N ALA A 835 4.91 1.77 47.54
CA ALA A 835 5.47 3.03 48.01
C ALA A 835 5.24 3.25 49.51
N ALA A 836 6.30 3.55 50.26
CA ALA A 836 6.25 3.98 51.66
C ALA A 836 6.77 5.43 51.78
N GLY A 837 5.95 6.36 52.29
CA GLY A 837 6.35 7.77 52.39
C GLY A 837 5.24 8.80 52.63
N GLY A 838 4.19 8.47 53.37
CA GLY A 838 3.11 9.43 53.68
C GLY A 838 3.54 10.49 54.70
N ILE A 839 3.73 11.74 54.27
CA ILE A 839 4.08 12.87 55.15
C ILE A 839 2.83 13.37 55.90
N GLN A 840 2.89 13.40 57.23
CA GLN A 840 1.81 13.95 58.06
C GLN A 840 1.90 15.48 58.17
N LEU A 841 0.82 16.17 57.77
CA LEU A 841 0.64 17.61 58.04
C LEU A 841 0.04 17.82 59.44
N LYS A 842 0.75 18.56 60.30
CA LYS A 842 0.24 18.95 61.63
C LYS A 842 -0.59 20.23 61.56
N ASN A 843 -1.87 20.14 61.88
CA ASN A 843 -2.73 21.32 62.05
C ASN A 843 -2.34 22.12 63.32
N GLY A 844 -1.86 23.35 63.14
CA GLY A 844 -1.54 24.27 64.22
C GLY A 844 -2.68 25.24 64.53
N ALA A 845 -3.49 24.95 65.56
CA ALA A 845 -4.52 25.89 66.05
C ALA A 845 -3.96 26.81 67.14
N LYS A 846 -4.10 28.13 66.93
CA LYS A 846 -3.57 29.25 67.74
C LYS A 846 -3.73 29.11 69.26
N LYS A 847 -2.74 29.60 70.03
CA LYS A 847 -3.00 30.41 71.24
C LYS A 847 -1.77 31.21 71.72
N LYS A 848 -1.98 32.53 71.79
CA LYS A 848 -1.02 33.62 72.14
C LYS A 848 0.12 33.81 71.15
#